data_AF-A0A8J9SRL6-F1
#
_entry.id   AF-A0A8J9SRL6-F1
#
_cell.length_a   1.000
_cell.length_b   1.000
_cell.length_c   1.000
_cell.angle_alpha   90.00
_cell.angle_beta   90.00
_cell.angle_gamma   90.00
#
_symmetry.space_group_name_H-M   'P 1'
#
loop_
_entity.id
_entity.type
_entity.pdbx_description
1 polymer ?
#
loop_
_entity_poly.entity_id
_entity_poly.type
_entity_poly.pdbx_seq_one_letter_code
_entity_poly.pdbx_strand_id
1 'polypeptide(L)'
;VTHNGVTYTWQDMCALNSFPYEFPCARLSPMDLFQEARWFFDETSKITWYNEVLQNLLVKPRIPRFGVMTESCASPASDVCDFIVALRTNPTLVGQPAETANPLLLFSDIGNMEMSDPCRICIEENYQSQIEQLFSLAKPVFQVLSAELQRALQVGFANDTEGSAQVGAMLSKTAQLAQSITIEDVKDFYQYFVTRGVYASLGAPAYIAGYQQLLPLIELCNPAFGLTCPSTSVPNTTEAEAALLAHADNSFSPVSTAGAPFPFWSESNGTGNLFAGSNPVSGSGVDMSGEMLSIVGYLDLLNFGQDDWNPLYSNGYLDPVTPDPTWSALVERNPLFNWFMASVTEADPGLVCGNDVLTGTDTPSPEFNAATAGAMAQATSRWCTQYDLPTAEEPEGTFTKQHFARMWYDLLIASDSFLGVTEGEDDPYTWTTGQGCGYNLGGERDPYTGRDEQSILFNASRELYFIDEGETIGVVSRNLLFGDVTPRVGDYSFENPLQEVGLVQSLYASLRPPGIVERVRNCNRPGGAVDITVEDAEDILKLYKEEMENIWSRGWDDDNAGEVQFVGFFDDNGVIGTTGRMLQQITLDNTTLTTISILLIALFSVLFLFSLDWVESRVLITLVGVALVVLSFFAALGFAILIGVKISVTIAWTLPFVILGLGVDDM
;
A
#
# COMPACT_ATOMS: atom_id res chain seq x y z
N VAL A 1 -0.57 33.84 12.83
CA VAL A 1 -0.27 34.67 14.03
C VAL A 1 1.15 35.19 13.94
N THR A 2 1.44 36.40 14.43
CA THR A 2 2.81 36.95 14.46
C THR A 2 3.34 37.01 15.89
N HIS A 3 4.52 36.43 16.13
CA HIS A 3 5.19 36.46 17.43
C HIS A 3 6.69 36.77 17.22
N ASN A 4 7.24 37.71 17.98
CA ASN A 4 8.63 38.17 17.85
C ASN A 4 9.07 38.52 16.41
N GLY A 5 8.16 39.09 15.61
CA GLY A 5 8.43 39.51 14.22
C GLY A 5 8.39 38.37 13.19
N VAL A 6 8.10 37.14 13.60
CA VAL A 6 7.93 35.97 12.72
C VAL A 6 6.46 35.62 12.61
N THR A 7 5.99 35.34 11.39
CA THR A 7 4.63 34.86 11.14
C THR A 7 4.60 33.34 11.17
N TYR A 8 3.70 32.80 11.98
CA TYR A 8 3.41 31.38 12.13
C TYR A 8 2.04 31.07 11.53
N THR A 9 1.95 29.98 10.76
CA THR A 9 0.73 29.52 10.09
C THR A 9 0.25 28.19 10.65
N TRP A 10 -0.90 27.67 10.17
CA TRP A 10 -1.38 26.34 10.56
C TRP A 10 -0.34 25.24 10.30
N GLN A 11 0.45 25.36 9.22
CA GLN A 11 1.51 24.42 8.86
C GLN A 11 2.62 24.30 9.89
N ASP A 12 2.82 25.32 10.72
CA ASP A 12 3.78 25.28 11.83
C ASP A 12 3.21 24.56 13.06
N MET A 13 1.88 24.49 13.20
CA MET A 13 1.18 24.08 14.42
C MET A 13 0.52 22.70 14.32
N CYS A 14 0.32 22.15 13.12
CA CYS A 14 -0.43 20.92 12.92
C CYS A 14 0.35 19.63 13.22
N ALA A 15 -0.35 18.63 13.76
CA ALA A 15 0.21 17.35 14.14
C ALA A 15 0.36 16.41 12.94
N LEU A 16 1.62 16.05 12.70
CA LEU A 16 2.17 15.13 11.69
C LEU A 16 2.04 15.56 10.21
N ASN A 17 3.18 15.39 9.52
CA ASN A 17 3.39 14.80 8.20
C ASN A 17 4.75 14.08 8.33
N SER A 18 4.92 12.91 7.72
CA SER A 18 6.19 12.17 7.73
C SER A 18 7.34 12.99 7.13
N PHE A 19 7.00 14.00 6.30
CA PHE A 19 7.88 15.01 5.76
C PHE A 19 7.37 16.44 6.12
N PRO A 20 8.00 17.15 7.08
CA PRO A 20 7.51 18.46 7.53
C PRO A 20 7.50 19.50 6.40
N TYR A 21 6.40 20.24 6.28
CA TYR A 21 6.16 21.33 5.30
C TYR A 21 6.01 20.92 3.84
N GLU A 22 6.19 19.65 3.51
CA GLU A 22 6.01 19.14 2.15
C GLU A 22 4.52 19.02 1.81
N PHE A 23 3.71 18.68 2.82
CA PHE A 23 2.30 18.39 2.64
C PHE A 23 1.37 19.28 3.48
N PRO A 24 0.08 19.39 3.13
CA PRO A 24 -0.92 20.10 3.92
C PRO A 24 -1.11 19.44 5.29
N CYS A 25 -1.67 20.20 6.22
CA CYS A 25 -1.95 19.68 7.55
C CYS A 25 -3.18 18.79 7.56
N ALA A 26 -3.08 17.65 8.25
CA ALA A 26 -4.21 16.80 8.58
C ALA A 26 -5.39 17.59 9.17
N ARG A 27 -6.55 17.46 8.52
CA ARG A 27 -7.85 17.95 9.01
C ARG A 27 -8.87 16.85 8.83
N LEU A 28 -9.61 16.58 9.89
CA LEU A 28 -10.73 15.66 9.89
C LEU A 28 -12.02 16.47 9.84
N SER A 29 -12.46 16.85 8.65
CA SER A 29 -13.78 17.46 8.45
C SER A 29 -14.74 16.48 7.77
N PRO A 30 -16.04 16.55 8.08
CA PRO A 30 -17.10 15.97 7.26
C PRO A 30 -17.07 16.42 5.80
N MET A 31 -16.37 17.52 5.50
CA MET A 31 -16.18 18.02 4.12
C MET A 31 -14.87 17.57 3.47
N ASP A 32 -13.90 17.04 4.23
CA ASP A 32 -12.61 16.56 3.71
C ASP A 32 -12.67 15.10 3.24
N LEU A 33 -13.85 14.48 3.38
CA LEU A 33 -14.07 13.05 3.21
C LEU A 33 -13.70 12.47 1.83
N PHE A 34 -13.33 13.28 0.83
CA PHE A 34 -13.19 12.81 -0.54
C PHE A 34 -12.21 13.59 -1.44
N GLN A 35 -11.17 14.24 -0.89
CA GLN A 35 -10.28 15.08 -1.72
C GLN A 35 -8.77 14.79 -1.63
N GLU A 36 -8.30 14.04 -0.64
CA GLU A 36 -6.86 14.00 -0.36
C GLU A 36 -6.04 13.04 -1.23
N ALA A 37 -6.65 12.10 -1.97
CA ALA A 37 -5.87 11.07 -2.70
C ALA A 37 -5.43 11.45 -4.14
N ARG A 38 -6.16 12.31 -4.87
CA ARG A 38 -6.02 12.40 -6.34
C ARG A 38 -4.95 13.35 -6.88
N TRP A 39 -4.36 14.22 -6.05
CA TRP A 39 -3.58 15.38 -6.53
C TRP A 39 -2.06 15.15 -6.59
N PHE A 40 -1.56 13.96 -6.21
CA PHE A 40 -0.12 13.72 -6.04
C PHE A 40 0.46 12.49 -6.76
N PHE A 41 -0.35 11.67 -7.42
CA PHE A 41 0.16 10.51 -8.18
C PHE A 41 0.41 10.88 -9.64
N ASP A 42 1.57 11.47 -9.92
CA ASP A 42 2.09 11.49 -11.27
C ASP A 42 2.47 10.09 -11.73
N GLU A 43 2.70 9.93 -13.03
CA GLU A 43 2.93 8.62 -13.63
C GLU A 43 4.19 7.93 -13.07
N THR A 44 5.20 8.71 -12.66
CA THR A 44 6.43 8.19 -12.04
C THR A 44 6.17 7.63 -10.64
N SER A 45 5.33 8.33 -9.86
CA SER A 45 4.92 7.90 -8.52
C SER A 45 4.04 6.65 -8.58
N LYS A 46 3.18 6.52 -9.60
CA LYS A 46 2.39 5.28 -9.84
C LYS A 46 3.28 4.07 -10.08
N ILE A 47 4.27 4.20 -10.98
CA ILE A 47 5.21 3.11 -11.28
C ILE A 47 6.02 2.75 -10.02
N THR A 48 6.50 3.76 -9.30
CA THR A 48 7.30 3.55 -8.08
C THR A 48 6.48 2.82 -7.03
N TRP A 49 5.23 3.24 -6.80
CA TRP A 49 4.33 2.57 -5.87
C TRP A 49 3.97 1.15 -6.34
N TYR A 50 3.69 0.94 -7.63
CA TYR A 50 3.42 -0.39 -8.17
C TYR A 50 4.58 -1.35 -7.88
N ASN A 51 5.82 -0.89 -8.09
CA ASN A 51 7.01 -1.68 -7.80
C ASN A 51 7.23 -1.88 -6.29
N GLU A 52 7.12 -0.82 -5.49
CA GLU A 52 7.46 -0.87 -4.06
C GLU A 52 6.37 -1.45 -3.17
N VAL A 53 5.11 -1.39 -3.59
CA VAL A 53 3.98 -1.80 -2.77
C VAL A 53 3.29 -3.02 -3.36
N LEU A 54 2.90 -2.99 -4.64
CA LEU A 54 2.25 -4.15 -5.23
C LEU A 54 3.24 -5.29 -5.44
N GLN A 55 4.34 -5.04 -6.15
CA GLN A 55 5.33 -6.06 -6.40
C GLN A 55 6.02 -6.44 -5.09
N ASN A 56 6.66 -5.52 -4.39
CA ASN A 56 7.47 -5.85 -3.21
C ASN A 56 6.66 -6.26 -1.95
N LEU A 57 5.46 -5.72 -1.70
CA LEU A 57 4.70 -5.99 -0.46
C LEU A 57 3.49 -6.93 -0.63
N LEU A 58 2.94 -7.08 -1.83
CA LEU A 58 1.80 -7.96 -2.08
C LEU A 58 2.21 -9.24 -2.83
N VAL A 59 2.82 -9.09 -4.01
CA VAL A 59 3.08 -10.18 -4.95
C VAL A 59 4.30 -10.99 -4.55
N LYS A 60 5.46 -10.34 -4.39
CA LYS A 60 6.73 -10.96 -3.99
C LYS A 60 6.63 -11.79 -2.71
N PRO A 61 5.95 -11.35 -1.63
CA PRO A 61 5.84 -12.19 -0.45
C PRO A 61 4.85 -13.34 -0.64
N ARG A 62 3.76 -13.18 -1.42
CA ARG A 62 2.67 -14.16 -1.39
C ARG A 62 2.79 -15.27 -2.44
N ILE A 63 3.25 -14.98 -3.67
CA ILE A 63 3.37 -16.00 -4.72
C ILE A 63 4.34 -17.13 -4.36
N PRO A 64 5.58 -16.87 -3.91
CA PRO A 64 6.49 -17.95 -3.54
C PRO A 64 5.95 -18.82 -2.40
N ARG A 65 5.28 -18.17 -1.43
CA ARG A 65 4.64 -18.84 -0.28
C ARG A 65 3.45 -19.70 -0.69
N PHE A 66 2.70 -19.27 -1.71
CA PHE A 66 1.67 -20.08 -2.34
C PHE A 66 2.27 -21.36 -2.93
N GLY A 67 3.38 -21.27 -3.68
CA GLY A 67 4.08 -22.44 -4.21
C GLY A 67 4.54 -23.40 -3.12
N VAL A 68 5.18 -22.89 -2.07
CA VAL A 68 5.60 -23.70 -0.91
C VAL A 68 4.41 -24.36 -0.23
N MET A 69 3.29 -23.64 -0.08
CA MET A 69 2.07 -24.17 0.52
C MET A 69 1.54 -25.37 -0.26
N THR A 70 1.47 -25.28 -1.60
CA THR A 70 0.91 -26.34 -2.44
C THR A 70 1.88 -27.50 -2.67
N GLU A 71 3.18 -27.24 -2.73
CA GLU A 71 4.19 -28.27 -3.07
C GLU A 71 4.78 -28.97 -1.84
N SER A 72 5.01 -28.24 -0.76
CA SER A 72 5.71 -28.74 0.43
C SER A 72 4.76 -28.96 1.59
N CYS A 73 3.89 -28.00 1.89
CA CYS A 73 3.11 -28.00 3.14
C CYS A 73 1.73 -28.69 3.05
N ALA A 74 1.15 -28.79 1.86
CA ALA A 74 -0.08 -29.54 1.56
C ALA A 74 0.19 -30.87 0.82
N SER A 75 1.44 -31.35 0.90
CA SER A 75 1.86 -32.60 0.28
C SER A 75 1.58 -33.78 1.22
N PRO A 76 1.55 -35.03 0.70
CA PRO A 76 1.35 -36.24 1.51
C PRO A 76 2.39 -36.47 2.62
N ALA A 77 3.45 -35.64 2.67
CA ALA A 77 4.52 -35.70 3.65
C ALA A 77 4.33 -34.71 4.81
N SER A 78 3.49 -33.69 4.65
CA SER A 78 3.36 -32.58 5.61
C SER A 78 1.95 -32.52 6.22
N ASP A 79 0.87 -32.80 5.47
CA ASP A 79 -0.55 -32.76 5.88
C ASP A 79 -1.03 -31.48 6.61
N VAL A 80 -0.16 -30.48 6.85
CA VAL A 80 -0.45 -29.32 7.72
C VAL A 80 -1.37 -28.32 7.04
N CYS A 81 -1.20 -28.10 5.73
CA CYS A 81 -2.00 -27.15 4.95
C CYS A 81 -3.13 -27.81 4.15
N ASP A 82 -3.26 -29.15 4.21
CA ASP A 82 -4.14 -29.95 3.35
C ASP A 82 -5.59 -29.48 3.38
N PHE A 83 -6.12 -29.17 4.57
CA PHE A 83 -7.50 -28.74 4.69
C PHE A 83 -7.76 -27.41 3.98
N ILE A 84 -6.85 -26.44 4.13
CA ILE A 84 -6.99 -25.11 3.53
C ILE A 84 -6.84 -25.20 2.01
N VAL A 85 -5.84 -25.96 1.54
CA VAL A 85 -5.67 -26.21 0.10
C VAL A 85 -6.87 -26.96 -0.47
N ALA A 86 -7.34 -28.02 0.17
CA ALA A 86 -8.52 -28.77 -0.28
C ALA A 86 -9.79 -27.92 -0.27
N LEU A 87 -9.98 -27.04 0.72
CA LEU A 87 -11.11 -26.12 0.79
C LEU A 87 -11.17 -25.20 -0.44
N ARG A 88 -10.02 -24.76 -0.93
CA ARG A 88 -9.92 -23.80 -2.04
C ARG A 88 -9.76 -24.44 -3.42
N THR A 89 -9.36 -25.70 -3.50
CA THR A 89 -9.10 -26.40 -4.77
C THR A 89 -10.13 -27.48 -5.10
N ASN A 90 -10.87 -27.99 -4.11
CA ASN A 90 -11.83 -29.06 -4.31
C ASN A 90 -13.27 -28.55 -4.23
N PRO A 91 -13.94 -28.31 -5.38
CA PRO A 91 -15.34 -27.86 -5.41
C PRO A 91 -16.34 -28.90 -4.90
N THR A 92 -15.90 -30.12 -4.63
CA THR A 92 -16.71 -31.23 -4.10
C THR A 92 -16.40 -31.57 -2.64
N LEU A 93 -15.64 -30.71 -1.94
CA LEU A 93 -15.30 -30.95 -0.55
C LEU A 93 -16.56 -31.08 0.32
N VAL A 94 -16.67 -32.19 1.05
CA VAL A 94 -17.88 -32.54 1.79
C VAL A 94 -18.18 -31.49 2.86
N GLY A 95 -19.38 -30.91 2.79
CA GLY A 95 -19.87 -29.94 3.78
C GLY A 95 -19.56 -28.47 3.48
N GLN A 96 -19.01 -28.16 2.30
CA GLN A 96 -18.69 -26.78 1.89
C GLN A 96 -19.40 -26.39 0.58
N PRO A 97 -19.83 -25.13 0.40
CA PRO A 97 -20.38 -24.64 -0.87
C PRO A 97 -19.33 -24.70 -1.99
N ALA A 98 -19.70 -25.07 -3.22
CA ALA A 98 -18.78 -25.13 -4.36
C ALA A 98 -18.06 -23.79 -4.63
N GLU A 99 -18.70 -22.67 -4.28
CA GLU A 99 -18.16 -21.31 -4.40
C GLU A 99 -16.96 -21.06 -3.48
N THR A 100 -16.78 -21.85 -2.41
CA THR A 100 -15.61 -21.73 -1.51
C THR A 100 -14.33 -22.30 -2.12
N ALA A 101 -14.46 -23.16 -3.14
CA ALA A 101 -13.35 -23.74 -3.88
C ALA A 101 -12.85 -22.77 -4.95
N ASN A 102 -12.20 -21.71 -4.48
CA ASN A 102 -11.46 -20.82 -5.33
C ASN A 102 -9.96 -20.77 -4.98
N PRO A 103 -9.07 -21.22 -5.87
CA PRO A 103 -7.64 -21.18 -5.64
C PRO A 103 -7.07 -19.77 -5.43
N LEU A 104 -7.72 -18.71 -5.93
CA LEU A 104 -7.29 -17.33 -5.73
C LEU A 104 -7.45 -16.87 -4.27
N LEU A 105 -8.41 -17.45 -3.53
CA LEU A 105 -8.61 -17.11 -2.11
C LEU A 105 -7.47 -17.61 -1.22
N LEU A 106 -6.66 -18.57 -1.68
CA LEU A 106 -5.45 -18.99 -0.97
C LEU A 106 -4.44 -17.84 -0.82
N PHE A 107 -4.38 -16.91 -1.78
CA PHE A 107 -3.53 -15.71 -1.66
C PHE A 107 -3.95 -14.81 -0.50
N SER A 108 -5.26 -14.67 -0.28
CA SER A 108 -5.79 -13.96 0.89
C SER A 108 -5.64 -14.77 2.17
N ASP A 109 -5.83 -16.08 2.12
CA ASP A 109 -5.71 -16.96 3.28
C ASP A 109 -4.28 -16.90 3.85
N ILE A 110 -3.23 -16.97 3.01
CA ILE A 110 -1.82 -16.84 3.45
C ILE A 110 -1.56 -15.52 4.19
N GLY A 111 -2.12 -14.41 3.71
CA GLY A 111 -1.96 -13.10 4.34
C GLY A 111 -2.68 -12.97 5.69
N ASN A 112 -3.80 -13.68 5.85
CA ASN A 112 -4.67 -13.59 7.01
C ASN A 112 -4.36 -14.63 8.10
N MET A 113 -3.54 -15.65 7.82
CA MET A 113 -3.12 -16.64 8.82
C MET A 113 -2.34 -15.96 9.94
N GLU A 114 -2.60 -16.29 11.19
CA GLU A 114 -1.77 -15.82 12.31
C GLU A 114 -0.35 -16.41 12.22
N MET A 115 0.66 -15.73 12.77
CA MET A 115 2.04 -16.25 12.81
C MET A 115 2.17 -17.58 13.59
N SER A 116 1.19 -17.89 14.43
CA SER A 116 1.08 -19.16 15.17
C SER A 116 0.37 -20.27 14.41
N ASP A 117 -0.18 -19.99 13.22
CA ASP A 117 -0.85 -21.01 12.41
C ASP A 117 0.16 -22.07 11.93
N PRO A 118 -0.07 -23.38 12.17
CA PRO A 118 0.84 -24.44 11.75
C PRO A 118 1.14 -24.43 10.25
N CYS A 119 0.15 -24.08 9.42
CA CYS A 119 0.34 -23.99 7.97
C CYS A 119 1.26 -22.83 7.63
N ARG A 120 1.08 -21.66 8.27
CA ARG A 120 1.97 -20.50 8.09
C ARG A 120 3.41 -20.78 8.56
N ILE A 121 3.59 -21.46 9.69
CA ILE A 121 4.92 -21.86 10.17
C ILE A 121 5.62 -22.76 9.14
N CYS A 122 4.92 -23.79 8.64
CA CYS A 122 5.47 -24.67 7.61
C CYS A 122 5.89 -23.88 6.36
N ILE A 123 5.05 -22.95 5.90
CA ILE A 123 5.31 -22.14 4.72
C ILE A 123 6.57 -21.29 4.90
N GLU A 124 6.69 -20.55 6.00
CA GLU A 124 7.83 -19.66 6.23
C GLU A 124 9.14 -20.44 6.42
N GLU A 125 9.12 -21.55 7.15
CA GLU A 125 10.32 -22.39 7.35
C GLU A 125 10.81 -23.02 6.04
N ASN A 126 9.90 -23.57 5.23
CA ASN A 126 10.26 -24.15 3.94
C ASN A 126 10.68 -23.07 2.94
N TYR A 127 10.00 -21.92 2.89
CA TYR A 127 10.41 -20.80 2.04
C TYR A 127 11.83 -20.34 2.38
N GLN A 128 12.11 -20.11 3.66
CA GLN A 128 13.44 -19.69 4.10
C GLN A 128 14.52 -20.74 3.74
N SER A 129 14.24 -22.01 4.02
CA SER A 129 15.13 -23.13 3.69
C SER A 129 15.44 -23.21 2.18
N GLN A 130 14.42 -23.06 1.32
CA GLN A 130 14.58 -23.07 -0.13
C GLN A 130 15.44 -21.89 -0.62
N ILE A 131 15.19 -20.68 -0.14
CA ILE A 131 15.98 -19.49 -0.52
C ILE A 131 17.43 -19.62 -0.06
N GLU A 132 17.68 -20.07 1.17
CA GLU A 132 19.03 -20.29 1.70
C GLU A 132 19.78 -21.36 0.89
N GLN A 133 19.11 -22.47 0.56
CA GLN A 133 19.68 -23.51 -0.28
C GLN A 133 20.05 -22.99 -1.67
N LEU A 134 19.11 -22.31 -2.35
CA LEU A 134 19.35 -21.74 -3.67
C LEU A 134 20.48 -20.70 -3.66
N PHE A 135 20.52 -19.83 -2.65
CA PHE A 135 21.57 -18.82 -2.52
C PHE A 135 22.95 -19.43 -2.26
N SER A 136 23.01 -20.50 -1.46
CA SER A 136 24.24 -21.23 -1.20
C SER A 136 24.83 -21.91 -2.44
N LEU A 137 24.00 -22.16 -3.47
CA LEU A 137 24.38 -22.88 -4.69
C LEU A 137 24.55 -21.98 -5.91
N ALA A 138 23.79 -20.88 -6.01
CA ALA A 138 23.75 -20.03 -7.20
C ALA A 138 25.14 -19.46 -7.56
N LYS A 139 25.87 -18.90 -6.59
CA LYS A 139 27.24 -18.39 -6.83
C LYS A 139 28.22 -19.51 -7.22
N PRO A 140 28.32 -20.63 -6.46
CA PRO A 140 29.18 -21.74 -6.85
C PRO A 140 28.93 -22.28 -8.26
N VAL A 141 27.68 -22.38 -8.71
CA VAL A 141 27.35 -22.80 -10.09
C VAL A 141 28.11 -21.96 -11.11
N PHE A 142 28.02 -20.63 -11.03
CA PHE A 142 28.67 -19.74 -11.98
C PHE A 142 30.19 -19.66 -11.81
N GLN A 143 30.72 -19.87 -10.61
CA GLN A 143 32.16 -19.99 -10.37
C GLN A 143 32.75 -21.21 -11.08
N VAL A 144 32.08 -22.37 -10.95
CA VAL A 144 32.51 -23.61 -11.60
C VAL A 144 32.37 -23.52 -13.12
N LEU A 145 31.25 -23.01 -13.61
CA LEU A 145 31.04 -22.79 -15.06
C LEU A 145 32.10 -21.86 -15.65
N SER A 146 32.44 -20.78 -14.96
CA SER A 146 33.49 -19.84 -15.39
C SER A 146 34.85 -20.54 -15.48
N ALA A 147 35.20 -21.39 -14.50
CA ALA A 147 36.45 -22.15 -14.50
C ALA A 147 36.50 -23.16 -15.67
N GLU A 148 35.39 -23.85 -15.94
CA GLU A 148 35.28 -24.81 -17.03
C GLU A 148 35.32 -24.15 -18.41
N LEU A 149 34.64 -23.01 -18.60
CA LEU A 149 34.72 -22.22 -19.83
C LEU A 149 36.13 -21.68 -20.07
N GLN A 150 36.84 -21.28 -19.02
CA GLN A 150 38.24 -20.87 -19.12
C GLN A 150 39.15 -22.03 -19.55
N ARG A 151 38.92 -23.24 -19.05
CA ARG A 151 39.63 -24.46 -19.47
C ARG A 151 39.34 -24.80 -20.92
N ALA A 152 38.07 -24.72 -21.35
CA ALA A 152 37.65 -24.96 -22.73
C ALA A 152 38.31 -23.97 -23.69
N LEU A 153 38.40 -22.68 -23.32
CA LEU A 153 39.08 -21.66 -24.12
C LEU A 153 40.58 -21.95 -24.30
N GLN A 154 41.24 -22.43 -23.25
CA GLN A 154 42.69 -22.69 -23.27
C GLN A 154 43.08 -23.97 -24.01
N VAL A 155 42.24 -25.02 -23.94
CA VAL A 155 42.59 -26.36 -24.43
C VAL A 155 41.77 -26.75 -25.67
N GLY A 156 40.48 -26.43 -25.69
CA GLY A 156 39.55 -26.87 -26.72
C GLY A 156 39.42 -25.96 -27.92
N PHE A 157 39.51 -24.64 -27.72
CA PHE A 157 39.30 -23.64 -28.78
C PHE A 157 40.56 -22.86 -29.15
N ALA A 158 41.74 -23.21 -28.63
CA ALA A 158 42.98 -22.46 -28.82
C ALA A 158 43.34 -22.16 -30.29
N ASN A 159 42.83 -22.95 -31.25
CA ASN A 159 43.05 -22.78 -32.68
C ASN A 159 41.78 -22.40 -33.48
N ASP A 160 40.63 -22.24 -32.83
CA ASP A 160 39.36 -21.82 -33.43
C ASP A 160 39.04 -20.39 -33.00
N THR A 161 39.12 -19.46 -33.95
CA THR A 161 38.93 -18.02 -33.68
C THR A 161 37.47 -17.67 -33.39
N GLU A 162 36.52 -18.36 -34.03
CA GLU A 162 35.10 -18.10 -33.86
C GLU A 162 34.59 -18.73 -32.56
N GLY A 163 34.92 -20.00 -32.32
CA GLY A 163 34.62 -20.67 -31.06
C GLY A 163 35.27 -19.98 -29.85
N SER A 164 36.52 -19.51 -29.97
CA SER A 164 37.17 -18.73 -28.90
C SER A 164 36.44 -17.43 -28.56
N ALA A 165 35.88 -16.74 -29.56
CA ALA A 165 35.11 -15.52 -29.33
C ALA A 165 33.78 -15.81 -28.61
N GLN A 166 33.08 -16.88 -29.01
CA GLN A 166 31.82 -17.30 -28.38
C GLN A 166 32.03 -17.79 -26.93
N VAL A 167 33.02 -18.65 -26.69
CA VAL A 167 33.38 -19.11 -25.34
C VAL A 167 33.87 -17.94 -24.47
N GLY A 168 34.65 -17.01 -25.04
CA GLY A 168 35.09 -15.80 -24.34
C GLY A 168 33.94 -14.91 -23.88
N ALA A 169 32.90 -14.75 -24.71
CA ALA A 169 31.70 -13.99 -24.34
C ALA A 169 30.92 -14.68 -23.20
N MET A 170 30.75 -16.00 -23.25
CA MET A 170 30.11 -16.77 -22.17
C MET A 170 30.92 -16.73 -20.87
N LEU A 171 32.25 -16.80 -20.97
CA LEU A 171 33.15 -16.69 -19.83
C LEU A 171 33.00 -15.33 -19.13
N SER A 172 32.92 -14.25 -19.90
CA SER A 172 32.72 -12.90 -19.33
C SER A 172 31.41 -12.80 -18.55
N LYS A 173 30.31 -13.30 -19.13
CA LYS A 173 28.98 -13.29 -18.51
C LYS A 173 28.93 -14.14 -17.23
N THR A 174 29.44 -15.37 -17.29
CA THR A 174 29.47 -16.27 -16.13
C THR A 174 30.39 -15.76 -15.02
N ALA A 175 31.54 -15.15 -15.35
CA ALA A 175 32.43 -14.53 -14.38
C ALA A 175 31.80 -13.30 -13.69
N GLN A 176 31.02 -12.51 -14.42
CA GLN A 176 30.23 -11.41 -13.85
C GLN A 176 29.21 -11.94 -12.84
N LEU A 177 28.39 -12.92 -13.24
CA LEU A 177 27.36 -13.53 -12.38
C LEU A 177 27.95 -14.18 -11.13
N ALA A 178 29.11 -14.83 -11.25
CA ALA A 178 29.82 -15.42 -10.11
C ALA A 178 30.16 -14.40 -8.99
N GLN A 179 30.20 -13.10 -9.31
CA GLN A 179 30.50 -12.03 -8.37
C GLN A 179 29.26 -11.22 -7.97
N SER A 180 28.30 -11.01 -8.88
CA SER A 180 27.21 -10.05 -8.71
C SER A 180 25.95 -10.61 -8.04
N ILE A 181 25.73 -11.93 -8.04
CA ILE A 181 24.48 -12.52 -7.50
C ILE A 181 24.28 -12.15 -6.03
N THR A 182 23.07 -11.74 -5.67
CA THR A 182 22.63 -11.41 -4.31
C THR A 182 21.51 -12.35 -3.86
N ILE A 183 21.15 -12.27 -2.58
CA ILE A 183 20.01 -13.03 -2.05
C ILE A 183 18.68 -12.55 -2.63
N GLU A 184 18.57 -11.26 -2.98
CA GLU A 184 17.38 -10.71 -3.63
C GLU A 184 17.23 -11.24 -5.05
N ASP A 185 18.33 -11.40 -5.80
CA ASP A 185 18.26 -12.01 -7.14
C ASP A 185 17.76 -13.47 -7.10
N VAL A 186 18.08 -14.20 -6.03
CA VAL A 186 17.60 -15.57 -5.80
C VAL A 186 16.13 -15.60 -5.40
N LYS A 187 15.67 -14.64 -4.60
CA LYS A 187 14.25 -14.51 -4.28
C LYS A 187 13.43 -14.19 -5.53
N ASP A 188 13.92 -13.26 -6.36
CA ASP A 188 13.31 -12.93 -7.65
C ASP A 188 13.27 -14.16 -8.59
N PHE A 189 14.36 -14.94 -8.66
CA PHE A 189 14.38 -16.20 -9.39
C PHE A 189 13.30 -17.17 -8.91
N TYR A 190 13.26 -17.42 -7.60
CA TYR A 190 12.32 -18.38 -7.02
C TYR A 190 10.86 -17.92 -7.20
N GLN A 191 10.59 -16.63 -7.03
CA GLN A 191 9.30 -16.04 -7.34
C GLN A 191 8.89 -16.33 -8.78
N TYR A 192 9.75 -16.00 -9.75
CA TYR A 192 9.44 -16.22 -11.16
C TYR A 192 9.17 -17.69 -11.47
N PHE A 193 10.02 -18.58 -10.94
CA PHE A 193 9.85 -20.02 -11.11
C PHE A 193 8.50 -20.52 -10.58
N VAL A 194 8.07 -20.02 -9.41
CA VAL A 194 6.76 -20.35 -8.84
C VAL A 194 5.61 -19.71 -9.63
N THR A 195 5.71 -18.43 -10.02
CA THR A 195 4.68 -17.75 -10.83
C THR A 195 4.41 -18.51 -12.12
N ARG A 196 5.44 -19.09 -12.75
CA ARG A 196 5.31 -19.96 -13.92
C ARG A 196 4.43 -21.19 -13.68
N GLY A 197 4.65 -21.90 -12.57
CA GLY A 197 3.82 -23.04 -12.18
C GLY A 197 2.39 -22.63 -11.84
N VAL A 198 2.23 -21.51 -11.14
CA VAL A 198 0.90 -20.95 -10.82
C VAL A 198 0.15 -20.57 -12.10
N TYR A 199 0.82 -19.95 -13.08
CA TYR A 199 0.26 -19.64 -14.41
C TYR A 199 -0.32 -20.88 -15.10
N ALA A 200 0.43 -21.97 -15.14
CA ALA A 200 -0.06 -23.19 -15.77
C ALA A 200 -1.26 -23.80 -15.02
N SER A 201 -1.16 -23.93 -13.70
CA SER A 201 -2.19 -24.57 -12.87
C SER A 201 -3.50 -23.78 -12.82
N LEU A 202 -3.44 -22.45 -12.63
CA LEU A 202 -4.64 -21.60 -12.57
C LEU A 202 -5.16 -21.23 -13.95
N GLY A 203 -4.30 -21.17 -14.97
CA GLY A 203 -4.67 -20.85 -16.34
C GLY A 203 -5.31 -22.02 -17.11
N ALA A 204 -5.10 -23.27 -16.68
CA ALA A 204 -5.58 -24.45 -17.41
C ALA A 204 -7.10 -24.46 -17.67
N PRO A 205 -8.00 -24.10 -16.73
CA PRO A 205 -9.44 -24.02 -17.01
C PRO A 205 -9.79 -22.99 -18.09
N ALA A 206 -9.16 -21.81 -18.05
CA ALA A 206 -9.36 -20.75 -19.04
C ALA A 206 -8.82 -21.17 -20.42
N TYR A 207 -7.65 -21.82 -20.44
CA TYR A 207 -7.06 -22.39 -21.64
C TYR A 207 -7.98 -23.42 -22.30
N ILE A 208 -8.55 -24.36 -21.53
CA ILE A 208 -9.50 -25.37 -22.03
C ILE A 208 -10.75 -24.71 -22.61
N ALA A 209 -11.31 -23.71 -21.92
CA ALA A 209 -12.47 -22.96 -22.39
C ALA A 209 -12.17 -22.19 -23.69
N GLY A 210 -11.01 -21.53 -23.78
CA GLY A 210 -10.54 -20.87 -24.99
C GLY A 210 -10.32 -21.85 -26.14
N TYR A 211 -9.73 -23.02 -25.87
CA TYR A 211 -9.53 -24.08 -26.86
C TYR A 211 -10.85 -24.58 -27.44
N GLN A 212 -11.88 -24.73 -26.61
CA GLN A 212 -13.23 -25.10 -27.05
C GLN A 212 -13.85 -24.04 -27.95
N GLN A 213 -13.65 -22.76 -27.65
CA GLN A 213 -14.15 -21.65 -28.48
C GLN A 213 -13.46 -21.60 -29.85
N LEU A 214 -12.17 -21.95 -29.90
CA LEU A 214 -11.40 -21.98 -31.15
C LEU A 214 -11.43 -23.32 -31.87
N LEU A 215 -12.13 -24.34 -31.37
CA LEU A 215 -12.21 -25.65 -32.00
C LEU A 215 -12.66 -25.58 -33.49
N PRO A 216 -13.67 -24.78 -33.87
CA PRO A 216 -14.06 -24.65 -35.28
C PRO A 216 -12.96 -24.08 -36.17
N LEU A 217 -12.07 -23.27 -35.61
CA LEU A 217 -10.91 -22.72 -36.29
C LEU A 217 -9.78 -23.76 -36.41
N ILE A 218 -9.54 -24.52 -35.36
CA ILE A 218 -8.57 -25.61 -35.32
C ILE A 218 -8.93 -26.70 -36.36
N GLU A 219 -10.22 -27.02 -36.51
CA GLU A 219 -10.72 -27.95 -37.54
C GLU A 219 -10.48 -27.46 -38.97
N LEU A 220 -10.33 -26.15 -39.19
CA LEU A 220 -9.98 -25.56 -40.48
C LEU A 220 -8.48 -25.54 -40.75
N CYS A 221 -7.64 -25.79 -39.74
CA CYS A 221 -6.20 -25.91 -39.90
C CYS A 221 -5.88 -27.18 -40.69
N ASN A 222 -5.22 -27.02 -41.85
CA ASN A 222 -4.87 -28.13 -42.72
C ASN A 222 -3.36 -28.16 -42.97
N PRO A 223 -2.66 -29.25 -42.61
CA PRO A 223 -1.23 -29.43 -42.88
C PRO A 223 -0.85 -29.33 -44.36
N ALA A 224 -1.80 -29.52 -45.28
CA ALA A 224 -1.60 -29.31 -46.72
C ALA A 224 -1.27 -27.86 -47.09
N PHE A 225 -1.48 -26.89 -46.19
CA PHE A 225 -1.06 -25.50 -46.34
C PHE A 225 0.35 -25.22 -45.79
N GLY A 226 1.10 -26.26 -45.38
CA GLY A 226 2.43 -26.10 -44.77
C GLY A 226 2.39 -25.64 -43.31
N LEU A 227 1.22 -25.75 -42.66
CA LEU A 227 1.01 -25.40 -41.26
C LEU A 227 1.16 -26.65 -40.38
N THR A 228 1.73 -26.47 -39.20
CA THR A 228 1.63 -27.47 -38.13
C THR A 228 0.36 -27.16 -37.34
N CYS A 229 -0.54 -28.14 -37.21
CA CYS A 229 -1.89 -27.92 -36.67
C CYS A 229 -2.07 -28.54 -35.28
N PRO A 230 -2.73 -27.84 -34.35
CA PRO A 230 -3.07 -28.39 -33.05
C PRO A 230 -4.07 -29.55 -33.14
N SER A 231 -4.17 -30.36 -32.08
CA SER A 231 -5.10 -31.49 -32.03
C SER A 231 -6.56 -31.02 -32.10
N THR A 232 -7.43 -31.76 -32.77
CA THR A 232 -8.88 -31.50 -32.71
C THR A 232 -9.52 -32.04 -31.43
N SER A 233 -8.77 -32.71 -30.55
CA SER A 233 -9.23 -33.06 -29.21
C SER A 233 -9.05 -31.89 -28.26
N VAL A 234 -10.09 -31.56 -27.51
CA VAL A 234 -9.98 -30.61 -26.39
C VAL A 234 -9.01 -31.18 -25.35
N PRO A 235 -7.98 -30.42 -24.94
CA PRO A 235 -6.99 -30.90 -23.99
C PRO A 235 -7.61 -31.13 -22.62
N ASN A 236 -7.12 -32.15 -21.91
CA ASN A 236 -7.41 -32.30 -20.47
C ASN A 236 -6.56 -31.32 -19.64
N THR A 237 -6.79 -31.24 -18.33
CA THR A 237 -6.09 -30.29 -17.44
C THR A 237 -4.57 -30.44 -17.51
N THR A 238 -4.03 -31.67 -17.49
CA THR A 238 -2.59 -31.91 -17.57
C THR A 238 -2.00 -31.47 -18.91
N GLU A 239 -2.72 -31.72 -20.01
CA GLU A 239 -2.31 -31.29 -21.36
C GLU A 239 -2.35 -29.76 -21.49
N ALA A 240 -3.34 -29.10 -20.89
CA ALA A 240 -3.45 -27.65 -20.85
C ALA A 240 -2.32 -27.02 -20.01
N GLU A 241 -2.04 -27.56 -18.83
CA GLU A 241 -0.90 -27.13 -17.99
C GLU A 241 0.42 -27.27 -18.74
N ALA A 242 0.66 -28.41 -19.39
CA ALA A 242 1.88 -28.63 -20.17
C ALA A 242 2.02 -27.65 -21.35
N ALA A 243 0.91 -27.32 -22.02
CA ALA A 243 0.91 -26.31 -23.09
C ALA A 243 1.20 -24.90 -22.55
N LEU A 244 0.64 -24.53 -21.41
CA LEU A 244 0.90 -23.24 -20.75
C LEU A 244 2.35 -23.13 -20.24
N LEU A 245 2.93 -24.21 -19.71
CA LEU A 245 4.34 -24.25 -19.33
C LEU A 245 5.26 -24.11 -20.54
N ALA A 246 4.97 -24.84 -21.63
CA ALA A 246 5.71 -24.72 -22.89
C ALA A 246 5.58 -23.30 -23.46
N HIS A 247 4.42 -22.68 -23.33
CA HIS A 247 4.22 -21.28 -23.73
C HIS A 247 5.12 -20.33 -22.92
N ALA A 248 5.19 -20.49 -21.60
CA ALA A 248 6.04 -19.68 -20.73
C ALA A 248 7.55 -19.87 -20.98
N ASP A 249 7.96 -21.05 -21.45
CA ASP A 249 9.36 -21.38 -21.76
C ASP A 249 9.81 -20.95 -23.16
N ASN A 250 8.86 -20.71 -24.07
CA ASN A 250 9.15 -20.43 -25.46
C ASN A 250 9.36 -18.93 -25.74
N SER A 251 10.03 -18.64 -26.85
CA SER A 251 10.19 -17.26 -27.29
C SER A 251 8.84 -16.63 -27.63
N PHE A 252 8.54 -15.47 -27.04
CA PHE A 252 7.30 -14.77 -27.32
C PHE A 252 7.32 -14.20 -28.74
N SER A 253 6.27 -14.52 -29.49
CA SER A 253 5.87 -13.78 -30.67
C SER A 253 5.15 -12.46 -30.27
N PRO A 254 5.02 -11.48 -31.19
CA PRO A 254 4.17 -10.30 -31.00
C PRO A 254 2.70 -10.64 -30.66
N VAL A 255 2.31 -11.89 -30.91
CA VAL A 255 0.97 -12.44 -30.68
C VAL A 255 0.79 -13.00 -29.26
N SER A 256 1.89 -13.38 -28.60
CA SER A 256 1.89 -14.06 -27.28
C SER A 256 2.16 -13.13 -26.09
N THR A 257 2.47 -11.86 -26.35
CA THR A 257 2.72 -10.85 -25.29
C THR A 257 1.44 -10.34 -24.61
N ALA A 258 0.27 -10.86 -24.97
CA ALA A 258 -1.03 -10.29 -24.60
C ALA A 258 -1.56 -10.66 -23.19
N GLY A 259 -0.76 -11.25 -22.29
CA GLY A 259 -1.17 -11.53 -20.90
C GLY A 259 -2.45 -12.39 -20.76
N ALA A 260 -2.85 -13.11 -21.82
CA ALA A 260 -4.07 -13.90 -21.88
C ALA A 260 -3.71 -15.41 -21.86
N PRO A 261 -4.44 -16.29 -21.17
CA PRO A 261 -4.43 -17.73 -21.39
C PRO A 261 -5.25 -18.06 -22.65
N PHE A 262 -5.01 -17.31 -23.73
CA PHE A 262 -5.47 -17.68 -25.06
C PHE A 262 -4.79 -19.00 -25.42
N PRO A 263 -5.44 -19.93 -26.16
CA PRO A 263 -4.81 -21.22 -26.41
C PRO A 263 -3.60 -21.05 -27.33
N PHE A 264 -2.44 -20.89 -26.72
CA PHE A 264 -1.14 -20.97 -27.36
C PHE A 264 -0.78 -22.44 -27.49
N TRP A 265 -0.80 -22.93 -28.72
CA TRP A 265 -0.26 -24.24 -29.02
C TRP A 265 1.18 -24.05 -29.47
N SER A 266 2.14 -24.43 -28.63
CA SER A 266 3.55 -24.57 -29.00
C SER A 266 3.96 -26.03 -28.82
N GLU A 267 4.61 -26.63 -29.81
CA GLU A 267 5.30 -27.90 -29.60
C GLU A 267 6.45 -27.73 -28.58
N SER A 268 6.95 -28.84 -28.02
CA SER A 268 8.02 -28.87 -27.02
C SER A 268 9.38 -28.33 -27.51
N ASN A 269 9.48 -28.00 -28.79
CA ASN A 269 10.63 -27.40 -29.46
C ASN A 269 10.36 -25.93 -29.89
N GLY A 270 9.25 -25.34 -29.46
CA GLY A 270 8.82 -23.99 -29.84
C GLY A 270 8.20 -23.88 -31.24
N THR A 271 8.08 -24.98 -31.99
CA THR A 271 7.45 -24.98 -33.31
C THR A 271 5.97 -25.31 -33.20
N GLY A 272 5.17 -24.34 -32.80
CA GLY A 272 3.75 -24.39 -33.02
C GLY A 272 3.12 -23.01 -32.94
N ASN A 273 2.41 -22.61 -34.00
CA ASN A 273 1.72 -21.32 -34.08
C ASN A 273 0.51 -21.47 -35.01
N LEU A 274 -0.72 -21.52 -34.45
CA LEU A 274 -1.94 -21.32 -35.25
C LEU A 274 -2.08 -19.85 -35.67
N PHE A 275 -1.44 -18.94 -34.92
CA PHE A 275 -1.41 -17.49 -35.12
C PHE A 275 0.05 -17.04 -35.22
N ALA A 276 0.44 -16.34 -36.29
CA ALA A 276 1.85 -16.07 -36.52
C ALA A 276 2.30 -14.72 -35.97
N GLY A 277 3.50 -14.73 -35.39
CA GLY A 277 4.49 -13.68 -35.57
C GLY A 277 5.85 -14.35 -35.60
N SER A 278 6.41 -14.54 -36.80
CA SER A 278 7.71 -15.21 -37.00
C SER A 278 8.92 -14.36 -36.62
N ASN A 279 8.72 -13.08 -36.29
CA ASN A 279 9.76 -12.27 -35.67
C ASN A 279 9.60 -12.37 -34.16
N PRO A 280 10.47 -13.08 -33.42
CA PRO A 280 10.43 -13.07 -31.97
C PRO A 280 10.46 -11.62 -31.51
N VAL A 281 9.58 -11.23 -30.60
CA VAL A 281 9.78 -9.98 -29.86
C VAL A 281 11.04 -10.19 -29.05
N SER A 282 11.92 -9.20 -29.03
CA SER A 282 13.16 -9.24 -28.25
C SER A 282 12.79 -9.32 -26.78
N GLY A 283 12.68 -10.53 -26.23
CA GLY A 283 12.12 -10.70 -24.89
C GLY A 283 11.47 -12.05 -24.63
N SER A 284 12.06 -13.13 -25.15
CA SER A 284 11.58 -14.51 -25.05
C SER A 284 11.19 -14.93 -23.62
N GLY A 285 10.23 -15.85 -23.50
CA GLY A 285 10.15 -16.73 -22.34
C GLY A 285 11.51 -17.37 -22.06
N VAL A 286 11.82 -17.57 -20.78
CA VAL A 286 13.07 -18.18 -20.34
C VAL A 286 12.78 -19.66 -20.13
N ASP A 287 13.41 -20.54 -20.90
CA ASP A 287 13.21 -21.99 -20.77
C ASP A 287 13.61 -22.45 -19.35
N MET A 288 12.62 -22.83 -18.54
CA MET A 288 12.81 -23.36 -17.19
C MET A 288 12.22 -24.78 -17.08
N SER A 289 12.19 -25.52 -18.20
CA SER A 289 11.57 -26.84 -18.27
C SER A 289 12.35 -27.95 -17.54
N GLY A 290 13.62 -27.73 -17.21
CA GLY A 290 14.47 -28.68 -16.48
C GLY A 290 14.26 -28.67 -14.96
N GLU A 291 14.85 -29.64 -14.26
CA GLU A 291 14.81 -29.67 -12.79
C GLU A 291 15.65 -28.52 -12.20
N MET A 292 15.08 -27.78 -11.24
CA MET A 292 15.66 -26.55 -10.65
C MET A 292 17.13 -26.70 -10.23
N LEU A 293 17.48 -27.82 -9.59
CA LEU A 293 18.83 -28.08 -9.06
C LEU A 293 19.64 -29.11 -9.89
N SER A 294 19.19 -29.47 -11.09
CA SER A 294 19.90 -30.45 -11.95
C SER A 294 21.37 -30.07 -12.20
N ILE A 295 21.65 -28.77 -12.35
CA ILE A 295 23.00 -28.23 -12.58
C ILE A 295 23.99 -28.54 -11.44
N VAL A 296 23.51 -28.76 -10.22
CA VAL A 296 24.35 -29.13 -9.07
C VAL A 296 25.01 -30.48 -9.28
N GLY A 297 24.23 -31.46 -9.75
CA GLY A 297 24.74 -32.81 -10.04
C GLY A 297 25.66 -32.83 -11.26
N TYR A 298 25.32 -32.05 -12.28
CA TYR A 298 26.13 -31.96 -13.50
C TYR A 298 27.52 -31.33 -13.28
N LEU A 299 27.59 -30.28 -12.45
CA LEU A 299 28.85 -29.60 -12.13
C LEU A 299 29.61 -30.27 -10.97
N ASP A 300 29.03 -31.32 -10.40
CA ASP A 300 29.58 -32.04 -9.25
C ASP A 300 29.98 -31.09 -8.11
N LEU A 301 29.08 -30.13 -7.80
CA LEU A 301 29.39 -29.03 -6.88
C LEU A 301 29.74 -29.52 -5.47
N LEU A 302 29.19 -30.67 -5.06
CA LEU A 302 29.46 -31.25 -3.75
C LEU A 302 30.92 -31.71 -3.60
N ASN A 303 31.57 -32.08 -4.70
CA ASN A 303 32.97 -32.47 -4.72
C ASN A 303 33.89 -31.35 -5.23
N PHE A 304 33.36 -30.15 -5.53
CA PHE A 304 34.17 -29.05 -6.06
C PHE A 304 35.39 -28.75 -5.19
N GLY A 305 36.59 -28.81 -5.80
CA GLY A 305 37.86 -28.62 -5.10
C GLY A 305 38.40 -29.85 -4.37
N GLN A 306 37.77 -31.02 -4.51
CA GLN A 306 38.25 -32.30 -3.98
C GLN A 306 38.89 -33.16 -5.09
N ASP A 307 39.65 -34.19 -4.70
CA ASP A 307 40.38 -35.07 -5.64
C ASP A 307 39.43 -35.90 -6.54
N ASP A 308 38.21 -36.17 -6.07
CA ASP A 308 37.18 -36.93 -6.79
C ASP A 308 36.27 -36.04 -7.65
N TRP A 309 36.52 -34.72 -7.72
CA TRP A 309 35.74 -33.78 -8.51
C TRP A 309 35.78 -34.13 -10.01
N ASN A 310 34.63 -34.43 -10.59
CA ASN A 310 34.51 -34.78 -12.00
C ASN A 310 33.36 -34.01 -12.66
N PRO A 311 33.54 -32.70 -12.90
CA PRO A 311 32.52 -31.91 -13.58
C PRO A 311 32.37 -32.42 -15.01
N LEU A 312 31.14 -32.44 -15.52
CA LEU A 312 30.89 -32.63 -16.96
C LEU A 312 31.44 -33.97 -17.52
N TYR A 313 30.99 -35.09 -16.93
CA TYR A 313 31.20 -36.50 -17.33
C TYR A 313 32.40 -36.80 -18.28
N SER A 314 33.59 -36.95 -17.69
CA SER A 314 34.67 -37.90 -18.06
C SER A 314 35.58 -37.70 -19.29
N ASN A 315 35.28 -36.86 -20.28
CA ASN A 315 36.05 -36.84 -21.56
C ASN A 315 36.65 -35.49 -22.00
N GLY A 316 37.17 -34.69 -21.07
CA GLY A 316 38.13 -33.62 -21.39
C GLY A 316 37.60 -32.19 -21.27
N TYR A 317 36.38 -31.90 -21.68
CA TYR A 317 35.56 -30.70 -21.41
C TYR A 317 34.31 -30.84 -22.28
N LEU A 318 33.18 -30.21 -21.93
CA LEU A 318 32.03 -30.15 -22.85
C LEU A 318 32.24 -29.00 -23.84
N ASP A 319 31.92 -29.25 -25.11
CA ASP A 319 31.96 -28.25 -26.17
C ASP A 319 30.70 -27.37 -26.06
N PRO A 320 30.83 -26.06 -25.73
CA PRO A 320 29.70 -25.17 -25.56
C PRO A 320 29.31 -24.44 -26.86
N VAL A 321 30.00 -24.71 -27.97
CA VAL A 321 29.88 -24.02 -29.27
C VAL A 321 29.22 -24.93 -30.30
N THR A 322 29.66 -26.18 -30.38
CA THR A 322 29.02 -27.21 -31.20
C THR A 322 27.81 -27.76 -30.43
N PRO A 323 26.70 -28.17 -31.09
CA PRO A 323 25.56 -28.81 -30.42
C PRO A 323 25.95 -30.13 -29.73
N ASP A 324 26.63 -30.06 -28.59
CA ASP A 324 26.90 -31.19 -27.72
C ASP A 324 25.62 -31.48 -26.94
N PRO A 325 25.00 -32.66 -27.11
CA PRO A 325 23.76 -33.03 -26.41
C PRO A 325 23.86 -32.93 -24.89
N THR A 326 25.08 -33.04 -24.36
CA THR A 326 25.38 -33.04 -22.93
C THR A 326 25.52 -31.62 -22.40
N TRP A 327 26.10 -30.70 -23.17
CA TRP A 327 26.12 -29.28 -22.84
C TRP A 327 24.71 -28.70 -22.92
N SER A 328 24.00 -28.94 -24.02
CA SER A 328 22.61 -28.49 -24.19
C SER A 328 21.68 -29.02 -23.09
N ALA A 329 21.78 -30.31 -22.74
CA ALA A 329 21.01 -30.87 -21.62
C ALA A 329 21.35 -30.26 -20.24
N LEU A 330 22.55 -29.70 -20.08
CA LEU A 330 23.03 -29.12 -18.83
C LEU A 330 22.65 -27.65 -18.67
N VAL A 331 22.73 -26.86 -19.73
CA VAL A 331 22.51 -25.41 -19.68
C VAL A 331 21.23 -24.94 -20.35
N GLU A 332 20.76 -25.55 -21.45
CA GLU A 332 19.65 -24.98 -22.24
C GLU A 332 18.29 -25.10 -21.56
N ARG A 333 18.13 -26.02 -20.60
CA ARG A 333 16.87 -26.23 -19.88
C ARG A 333 16.97 -25.98 -18.37
N ASN A 334 18.16 -25.68 -17.85
CA ASN A 334 18.31 -25.54 -16.40
C ASN A 334 17.74 -24.18 -15.95
N PRO A 335 16.76 -24.16 -15.03
CA PRO A 335 16.11 -22.91 -14.63
C PRO A 335 17.07 -21.88 -14.04
N LEU A 336 18.01 -22.34 -13.19
CA LEU A 336 18.96 -21.46 -12.51
C LEU A 336 19.96 -20.87 -13.51
N PHE A 337 20.52 -21.67 -14.42
CA PHE A 337 21.40 -21.14 -15.47
C PHE A 337 20.68 -20.13 -16.37
N ASN A 338 19.52 -20.49 -16.92
CA ASN A 338 18.82 -19.70 -17.91
C ASN A 338 18.33 -18.36 -17.37
N TRP A 339 17.80 -18.32 -16.14
CA TRP A 339 17.34 -17.08 -15.52
C TRP A 339 18.47 -16.06 -15.30
N PHE A 340 19.56 -16.50 -14.69
CA PHE A 340 20.69 -15.62 -14.40
C PHE A 340 21.47 -15.26 -15.67
N MET A 341 21.58 -16.15 -16.66
CA MET A 341 22.16 -15.79 -17.96
C MET A 341 21.31 -14.80 -18.75
N ALA A 342 19.99 -14.84 -18.59
CA ALA A 342 19.07 -13.86 -19.19
C ALA A 342 19.25 -12.44 -18.61
N SER A 343 19.76 -12.28 -17.38
CA SER A 343 20.01 -10.97 -16.76
C SER A 343 21.24 -10.25 -17.33
N VAL A 344 22.18 -11.00 -17.90
CA VAL A 344 23.41 -10.47 -18.53
C VAL A 344 23.40 -10.62 -20.04
N THR A 345 22.24 -10.91 -20.62
CA THR A 345 22.07 -11.05 -22.07
C THR A 345 21.10 -9.98 -22.56
N GLU A 346 21.64 -9.08 -23.40
CA GLU A 346 20.87 -8.05 -24.09
C GLU A 346 19.73 -8.68 -24.91
N ALA A 347 18.60 -8.00 -24.92
CA ALA A 347 17.50 -8.27 -25.84
C ALA A 347 17.82 -7.68 -27.21
N ASP A 348 17.32 -8.31 -28.28
CA ASP A 348 17.54 -7.83 -29.65
C ASP A 348 16.97 -6.40 -29.86
N PRO A 349 17.75 -5.44 -30.37
CA PRO A 349 17.28 -4.07 -30.50
C PRO A 349 16.18 -3.94 -31.58
N GLY A 350 14.98 -3.48 -31.19
CA GLY A 350 13.95 -3.01 -32.13
C GLY A 350 12.55 -3.64 -32.03
N LEU A 351 12.28 -4.47 -31.03
CA LEU A 351 10.97 -5.10 -30.84
C LEU A 351 10.39 -4.75 -29.46
N VAL A 352 9.87 -3.53 -29.36
CA VAL A 352 8.97 -3.12 -28.26
C VAL A 352 7.60 -3.73 -28.54
N CYS A 353 6.88 -4.21 -27.51
CA CYS A 353 5.52 -4.73 -27.62
C CYS A 353 4.67 -3.84 -28.54
N GLY A 354 4.37 -4.34 -29.76
CA GLY A 354 3.57 -3.60 -30.73
C GLY A 354 2.09 -3.74 -30.40
N ASN A 355 1.42 -2.61 -30.19
CA ASN A 355 -0.03 -2.48 -29.96
C ASN A 355 -0.90 -2.76 -31.22
N ASP A 356 -0.45 -3.67 -32.09
CA ASP A 356 -1.08 -3.96 -33.36
C ASP A 356 -2.16 -5.04 -33.23
N VAL A 357 -3.24 -4.89 -34.01
CA VAL A 357 -4.28 -5.93 -34.10
C VAL A 357 -3.67 -7.16 -34.73
N LEU A 358 -3.78 -8.32 -34.06
CA LEU A 358 -3.26 -9.58 -34.57
C LEU A 358 -3.93 -9.95 -35.89
N THR A 359 -3.18 -9.85 -36.99
CA THR A 359 -3.60 -10.31 -38.31
C THR A 359 -3.08 -11.73 -38.53
N GLY A 360 -3.97 -12.64 -38.93
CA GLY A 360 -3.65 -14.08 -39.06
C GLY A 360 -2.45 -14.40 -39.96
N THR A 361 -1.68 -15.38 -39.50
CA THR A 361 -0.60 -16.21 -40.12
C THR A 361 0.33 -15.59 -41.19
N ASP A 362 1.64 -15.87 -41.06
CA ASP A 362 2.73 -15.43 -41.97
C ASP A 362 2.77 -16.17 -43.32
N THR A 363 1.89 -17.15 -43.55
CA THR A 363 1.71 -17.81 -44.84
C THR A 363 0.22 -17.86 -45.19
N PRO A 364 -0.35 -16.76 -45.71
CA PRO A 364 -1.78 -16.69 -45.91
C PRO A 364 -2.18 -17.51 -47.13
N SER A 365 -3.06 -18.50 -46.94
CA SER A 365 -4.13 -18.60 -47.91
C SER A 365 -5.09 -17.42 -47.62
N PRO A 366 -5.47 -16.61 -48.62
CA PRO A 366 -6.45 -15.54 -48.44
C PRO A 366 -7.78 -16.04 -47.83
N GLU A 367 -8.10 -17.32 -48.05
CA GLU A 367 -9.29 -17.96 -47.50
C GLU A 367 -9.22 -18.17 -45.99
N PHE A 368 -8.07 -18.57 -45.44
CA PHE A 368 -7.90 -18.75 -43.99
C PHE A 368 -7.96 -17.39 -43.28
N ASN A 369 -7.28 -16.35 -43.77
CA ASN A 369 -7.33 -15.05 -43.12
C ASN A 369 -8.74 -14.42 -43.11
N ALA A 370 -9.52 -14.57 -44.18
CA ALA A 370 -10.89 -14.08 -44.25
C ALA A 370 -11.85 -14.84 -43.32
N ALA A 371 -11.66 -16.15 -43.15
CA ALA A 371 -12.51 -16.98 -42.29
C ALA A 371 -12.25 -16.77 -40.78
N THR A 372 -11.07 -16.26 -40.42
CA THR A 372 -10.54 -16.31 -39.05
C THR A 372 -10.39 -14.94 -38.40
N ALA A 373 -10.37 -13.86 -39.20
CA ALA A 373 -10.23 -12.47 -38.73
C ALA A 373 -11.28 -12.05 -37.69
N GLY A 374 -12.54 -12.49 -37.83
CA GLY A 374 -13.61 -12.14 -36.89
C GLY A 374 -13.48 -12.83 -35.52
N ALA A 375 -13.11 -14.12 -35.52
CA ALA A 375 -12.87 -14.88 -34.29
C ALA A 375 -11.59 -14.43 -33.58
N MET A 376 -10.54 -14.08 -34.34
CA MET A 376 -9.32 -13.51 -33.78
C MET A 376 -9.58 -12.14 -33.15
N ALA A 377 -10.19 -11.19 -33.86
CA ALA A 377 -10.46 -9.86 -33.30
C ALA A 377 -11.32 -9.88 -32.02
N GLN A 378 -12.20 -10.87 -31.88
CA GLN A 378 -13.06 -11.03 -30.71
C GLN A 378 -12.36 -11.70 -29.53
N ALA A 379 -11.38 -12.56 -29.80
CA ALA A 379 -10.63 -13.28 -28.78
C ALA A 379 -9.26 -12.65 -28.45
N THR A 380 -8.83 -11.68 -29.27
CA THR A 380 -7.61 -10.88 -29.12
C THR A 380 -7.92 -9.38 -29.02
N SER A 381 -9.08 -9.01 -28.44
CA SER A 381 -9.33 -7.60 -28.10
C SER A 381 -8.16 -7.08 -27.24
N ARG A 382 -7.84 -5.79 -27.31
CA ARG A 382 -6.60 -5.21 -26.75
C ARG A 382 -6.45 -5.50 -25.25
N TRP A 383 -5.50 -6.34 -24.86
CA TRP A 383 -5.21 -6.70 -23.46
C TRP A 383 -3.85 -6.18 -22.96
N CYS A 384 -3.10 -5.47 -23.80
CA CYS A 384 -2.02 -4.64 -23.28
C CYS A 384 -2.66 -3.52 -22.48
N THR A 385 -2.55 -3.62 -21.16
CA THR A 385 -2.87 -2.53 -20.24
C THR A 385 -1.99 -1.33 -20.60
N GLN A 386 -2.41 -0.14 -20.16
CA GLN A 386 -1.75 1.13 -20.47
C GLN A 386 -0.34 1.29 -19.83
N TYR A 387 0.26 0.20 -19.35
CA TYR A 387 1.61 0.17 -18.79
C TYR A 387 2.64 0.15 -19.92
N ASP A 388 2.75 1.30 -20.59
CA ASP A 388 3.82 1.66 -21.52
C ASP A 388 5.12 2.09 -20.80
N LEU A 389 5.26 1.77 -19.51
CA LEU A 389 6.26 2.46 -18.68
C LEU A 389 7.39 1.52 -18.27
N PRO A 390 8.62 1.77 -18.78
CA PRO A 390 9.81 1.10 -18.27
C PRO A 390 9.89 1.36 -16.77
N THR A 391 10.11 0.29 -16.02
CA THR A 391 10.41 0.32 -14.58
C THR A 391 11.41 1.43 -14.30
N ALA A 392 11.11 2.28 -13.31
CA ALA A 392 11.82 3.52 -12.98
C ALA A 392 13.34 3.40 -12.67
N GLU A 393 13.91 2.20 -12.77
CA GLU A 393 15.32 1.93 -12.45
C GLU A 393 16.27 1.94 -13.65
N GLU A 394 15.81 1.95 -14.92
CA GLU A 394 16.73 1.74 -16.03
C GLU A 394 16.61 2.83 -17.12
N PRO A 395 17.68 3.63 -17.35
CA PRO A 395 17.68 4.71 -18.34
C PRO A 395 17.55 4.16 -19.77
N GLU A 396 17.10 4.99 -20.71
CA GLU A 396 17.05 4.67 -22.15
C GLU A 396 18.35 3.99 -22.63
N GLY A 397 18.33 2.66 -22.79
CA GLY A 397 19.47 1.90 -23.31
C GLY A 397 19.54 0.45 -22.83
N THR A 398 19.43 -0.49 -23.78
CA THR A 398 19.68 -1.95 -23.66
C THR A 398 18.92 -2.68 -22.55
N PHE A 399 17.73 -3.20 -22.89
CA PHE A 399 16.97 -4.13 -22.07
C PHE A 399 17.60 -5.53 -22.09
N THR A 400 17.44 -6.30 -21.00
CA THR A 400 17.89 -7.70 -20.91
C THR A 400 16.76 -8.66 -21.24
N LYS A 401 17.06 -9.92 -21.57
CA LYS A 401 16.01 -10.95 -21.76
C LYS A 401 15.18 -11.18 -20.49
N GLN A 402 15.81 -11.07 -19.32
CA GLN A 402 15.13 -11.19 -18.02
C GLN A 402 14.11 -10.07 -17.78
N HIS A 403 14.37 -8.86 -18.28
CA HIS A 403 13.45 -7.72 -18.15
C HIS A 403 12.09 -8.00 -18.80
N PHE A 404 12.08 -8.48 -20.04
CA PHE A 404 10.83 -8.78 -20.77
C PHE A 404 10.07 -9.96 -20.19
N ALA A 405 10.79 -10.97 -19.72
CA ALA A 405 10.22 -12.08 -18.97
C ALA A 405 9.45 -11.59 -17.73
N ARG A 406 10.02 -10.67 -16.94
CA ARG A 406 9.35 -10.06 -15.78
C ARG A 406 8.08 -9.31 -16.19
N MET A 407 8.21 -8.41 -17.17
CA MET A 407 7.10 -7.61 -17.68
C MET A 407 5.91 -8.48 -18.13
N TRP A 408 6.16 -9.60 -18.80
CA TRP A 408 5.08 -10.50 -19.22
C TRP A 408 4.33 -11.13 -18.05
N TYR A 409 5.04 -11.59 -17.01
CA TYR A 409 4.39 -12.13 -15.82
C TYR A 409 3.64 -11.06 -15.02
N ASP A 410 4.13 -9.82 -15.00
CA ASP A 410 3.42 -8.71 -14.37
C ASP A 410 2.10 -8.41 -15.08
N LEU A 411 2.10 -8.45 -16.42
CA LEU A 411 0.89 -8.36 -17.23
C LEU A 411 -0.09 -9.51 -16.97
N LEU A 412 0.42 -10.73 -16.79
CA LEU A 412 -0.41 -11.87 -16.41
C LEU A 412 -1.05 -11.67 -15.03
N ILE A 413 -0.27 -11.24 -14.03
CA ILE A 413 -0.77 -10.99 -12.67
C ILE A 413 -1.92 -9.96 -12.69
N ALA A 414 -1.81 -8.94 -13.55
CA ALA A 414 -2.86 -7.94 -13.74
C ALA A 414 -4.09 -8.45 -14.54
N SER A 415 -3.95 -9.54 -15.30
CA SER A 415 -5.01 -10.05 -16.17
C SER A 415 -6.15 -10.69 -15.40
N ASP A 416 -7.40 -10.31 -15.72
CA ASP A 416 -8.66 -10.87 -15.19
C ASP A 416 -8.74 -12.40 -15.30
N SER A 417 -8.01 -12.95 -16.26
CA SER A 417 -7.99 -14.37 -16.57
C SER A 417 -6.96 -15.19 -15.77
N PHE A 418 -6.13 -14.54 -14.94
CA PHE A 418 -5.14 -15.20 -14.09
C PHE A 418 -5.27 -14.83 -12.61
N LEU A 419 -4.77 -13.67 -12.16
CA LEU A 419 -4.97 -13.21 -10.77
C LEU A 419 -5.95 -12.03 -10.68
N GLY A 420 -6.21 -11.32 -11.79
CA GLY A 420 -7.13 -10.20 -11.85
C GLY A 420 -6.81 -9.13 -10.81
N VAL A 421 -5.52 -8.90 -10.55
CA VAL A 421 -5.08 -7.82 -9.66
C VAL A 421 -5.15 -6.54 -10.47
N THR A 422 -6.33 -5.93 -10.48
CA THR A 422 -6.59 -4.72 -11.25
C THR A 422 -6.14 -3.49 -10.47
N GLU A 423 -5.50 -2.55 -11.16
CA GLU A 423 -5.32 -1.20 -10.66
C GLU A 423 -6.66 -0.52 -10.46
N GLY A 424 -6.77 0.20 -9.34
CA GLY A 424 -7.89 1.07 -9.10
C GLY A 424 -7.96 2.14 -10.18
N GLU A 425 -9.05 2.17 -10.96
CA GLU A 425 -9.24 3.15 -12.03
C GLU A 425 -9.18 4.61 -11.53
N ASP A 426 -9.45 4.82 -10.23
CA ASP A 426 -9.62 6.14 -9.62
C ASP A 426 -8.63 6.48 -8.49
N ASP A 427 -7.99 5.47 -7.88
CA ASP A 427 -7.09 5.62 -6.72
C ASP A 427 -6.04 4.49 -6.64
N PRO A 428 -4.73 4.79 -6.52
CA PRO A 428 -3.66 3.79 -6.36
C PRO A 428 -3.73 2.96 -5.08
N TYR A 429 -4.78 3.07 -4.26
CA TYR A 429 -4.98 2.23 -3.07
C TYR A 429 -6.14 1.23 -3.22
N THR A 430 -6.90 1.25 -4.33
CA THR A 430 -8.04 0.34 -4.54
C THR A 430 -7.64 -0.87 -5.40
N TRP A 431 -6.87 -1.78 -4.81
CA TRP A 431 -6.51 -3.04 -5.48
C TRP A 431 -7.44 -4.15 -5.00
N THR A 432 -8.23 -4.68 -5.93
CA THR A 432 -8.99 -5.91 -5.72
C THR A 432 -8.17 -7.07 -6.27
N THR A 433 -7.93 -8.10 -5.46
CA THR A 433 -7.75 -9.42 -6.08
C THR A 433 -9.10 -9.76 -6.69
N GLY A 434 -9.18 -10.37 -7.89
CA GLY A 434 -10.44 -10.57 -8.62
C GLY A 434 -11.57 -11.31 -7.88
N GLN A 435 -11.38 -11.68 -6.60
CA GLN A 435 -12.39 -12.17 -5.67
C GLN A 435 -12.29 -11.65 -4.22
N GLY A 436 -11.25 -10.89 -3.87
CA GLY A 436 -11.13 -10.27 -2.57
C GLY A 436 -11.75 -8.88 -2.61
N CYS A 437 -12.58 -8.55 -1.63
CA CYS A 437 -12.92 -7.18 -1.32
C CYS A 437 -11.62 -6.42 -1.01
N GLY A 438 -10.93 -5.93 -2.03
CA GLY A 438 -10.10 -4.76 -1.90
C GLY A 438 -10.97 -3.72 -1.25
N TYR A 439 -10.53 -3.19 -0.11
CA TYR A 439 -11.18 -2.02 0.44
C TYR A 439 -11.05 -0.95 -0.64
N ASN A 440 -12.16 -0.69 -1.33
CA ASN A 440 -12.29 0.50 -2.11
C ASN A 440 -12.16 1.64 -1.08
N LEU A 441 -10.97 2.19 -0.91
CA LEU A 441 -10.79 3.59 -0.56
C LEU A 441 -11.27 4.45 -1.75
N GLY A 442 -12.47 4.14 -2.25
CA GLY A 442 -13.15 4.88 -3.28
C GLY A 442 -13.60 6.17 -2.66
N GLY A 443 -12.94 7.25 -3.05
CA GLY A 443 -13.37 8.60 -2.76
C GLY A 443 -13.24 9.46 -4.00
N GLU A 444 -14.23 9.43 -4.88
CA GLU A 444 -14.48 10.63 -5.69
C GLU A 444 -15.11 11.70 -4.80
N ARG A 445 -14.65 12.95 -4.96
CA ARG A 445 -15.29 14.10 -4.34
C ARG A 445 -16.75 14.14 -4.73
N ASP A 446 -17.65 13.64 -3.88
CA ASP A 446 -19.07 13.86 -4.09
C ASP A 446 -19.33 15.34 -3.80
N PRO A 447 -19.64 16.15 -4.84
CA PRO A 447 -19.84 17.58 -4.65
C PRO A 447 -21.13 17.78 -3.87
N TYR A 448 -21.05 18.37 -2.69
CA TYR A 448 -22.22 18.81 -1.94
C TYR A 448 -22.93 20.00 -2.61
N THR A 449 -22.19 20.78 -3.42
CA THR A 449 -22.74 21.92 -4.14
C THR A 449 -23.69 21.44 -5.25
N GLY A 450 -24.98 21.72 -5.10
CA GLY A 450 -26.00 21.40 -6.10
C GLY A 450 -26.57 19.98 -6.01
N ARG A 451 -26.31 19.24 -4.93
CA ARG A 451 -26.94 17.94 -4.65
C ARG A 451 -28.07 18.05 -3.64
N ASP A 452 -29.00 17.09 -3.73
CA ASP A 452 -30.10 16.97 -2.78
C ASP A 452 -29.62 16.38 -1.45
N GLU A 453 -30.33 16.76 -0.39
CA GLU A 453 -30.02 16.38 0.99
C GLU A 453 -30.00 14.86 1.22
N GLN A 454 -30.88 14.11 0.53
CA GLN A 454 -30.96 12.66 0.67
C GLN A 454 -29.70 11.99 0.12
N SER A 455 -29.19 12.45 -1.02
CA SER A 455 -27.91 12.00 -1.59
C SER A 455 -26.73 12.33 -0.66
N ILE A 456 -26.74 13.51 -0.03
CA ILE A 456 -25.70 13.94 0.91
C ILE A 456 -25.66 13.03 2.15
N LEU A 457 -26.82 12.75 2.74
CA LEU A 457 -26.95 11.91 3.93
C LEU A 457 -26.66 10.43 3.63
N PHE A 458 -27.09 9.94 2.46
CA PHE A 458 -26.72 8.59 1.98
C PHE A 458 -25.20 8.43 1.88
N ASN A 459 -24.51 9.42 1.30
CA ASN A 459 -23.05 9.39 1.18
C ASN A 459 -22.34 9.52 2.53
N ALA A 460 -22.85 10.36 3.44
CA ALA A 460 -22.36 10.45 4.82
C ALA A 460 -22.56 9.15 5.62
N SER A 461 -23.42 8.23 5.15
CA SER A 461 -23.67 6.92 5.76
C SER A 461 -22.65 5.84 5.35
N ARG A 462 -21.67 6.18 4.50
CA ARG A 462 -20.56 5.29 4.12
C ARG A 462 -19.49 5.28 5.21
N GLU A 463 -18.60 4.28 5.19
CA GLU A 463 -17.47 4.23 6.11
C GLU A 463 -16.50 5.38 5.84
N LEU A 464 -15.96 5.98 6.90
CA LEU A 464 -15.02 7.09 6.80
C LEU A 464 -13.63 6.55 7.07
N TYR A 465 -12.72 6.77 6.13
CA TYR A 465 -11.32 6.41 6.28
C TYR A 465 -10.50 7.69 6.39
N PHE A 466 -9.56 7.70 7.33
CA PHE A 466 -8.55 8.76 7.40
C PHE A 466 -7.29 8.24 6.73
N ILE A 467 -6.92 8.90 5.64
CA ILE A 467 -5.77 8.58 4.82
C ILE A 467 -4.76 9.68 5.04
N ASP A 468 -3.55 9.32 5.45
CA ASP A 468 -2.43 10.22 5.64
C ASP A 468 -1.27 9.77 4.75
N GLU A 469 -1.06 10.45 3.61
CA GLU A 469 0.11 10.29 2.72
C GLU A 469 0.56 8.84 2.42
N GLY A 470 -0.39 7.92 2.26
CA GLY A 470 -0.15 6.51 1.93
C GLY A 470 -0.20 5.53 3.11
N GLU A 471 -0.41 6.02 4.34
CA GLU A 471 -0.72 5.20 5.51
C GLU A 471 -2.20 5.41 5.90
N THR A 472 -2.98 4.33 5.89
CA THR A 472 -4.36 4.37 6.39
C THR A 472 -4.34 4.25 7.90
N ILE A 473 -4.91 5.23 8.61
CA ILE A 473 -5.13 5.14 10.07
C ILE A 473 -6.39 4.30 10.37
N GLY A 474 -7.05 3.78 9.33
CA GLY A 474 -8.22 2.93 9.40
C GLY A 474 -9.53 3.72 9.44
N VAL A 475 -10.59 3.02 9.84
CA VAL A 475 -11.95 3.59 9.90
C VAL A 475 -12.04 4.59 11.05
N VAL A 476 -12.28 5.86 10.72
CA VAL A 476 -12.61 6.88 11.70
C VAL A 476 -14.05 6.68 12.16
N SER A 477 -14.23 6.63 13.48
CA SER A 477 -15.56 6.58 14.05
C SER A 477 -16.35 7.83 13.66
N ARG A 478 -17.43 7.64 12.90
CA ARG A 478 -18.38 8.69 12.51
C ARG A 478 -18.95 9.48 13.68
N ASN A 479 -18.94 8.89 14.88
CA ASN A 479 -19.37 9.54 16.13
C ASN A 479 -18.47 10.69 16.57
N LEU A 480 -17.26 10.76 16.00
CA LEU A 480 -16.32 11.87 16.23
C LEU A 480 -16.68 13.10 15.38
N LEU A 481 -17.48 12.92 14.33
CA LEU A 481 -17.74 13.91 13.29
C LEU A 481 -19.22 14.28 13.15
N PHE A 482 -20.13 13.37 13.54
CA PHE A 482 -21.57 13.57 13.50
C PHE A 482 -22.20 13.33 14.87
N GLY A 483 -23.19 14.15 15.20
CA GLY A 483 -24.04 13.99 16.38
C GLY A 483 -25.51 14.23 16.03
N ASP A 484 -26.39 13.80 16.95
CA ASP A 484 -27.85 13.90 16.79
C ASP A 484 -28.35 13.34 15.45
N VAL A 485 -28.03 12.07 15.22
CA VAL A 485 -28.27 11.39 13.95
C VAL A 485 -29.48 10.45 14.01
N THR A 486 -30.24 10.39 12.91
CA THR A 486 -31.31 9.42 12.69
C THR A 486 -30.98 8.62 11.43
N PRO A 487 -30.89 7.27 11.46
CA PRO A 487 -30.93 6.36 12.61
C PRO A 487 -29.81 6.62 13.62
N ARG A 488 -29.95 6.11 14.86
CA ARG A 488 -28.95 6.30 15.91
C ARG A 488 -27.59 5.74 15.50
N VAL A 489 -26.55 6.28 16.12
CA VAL A 489 -25.19 5.76 16.07
C VAL A 489 -25.14 4.23 16.18
N GLY A 490 -24.64 3.58 15.13
CA GLY A 490 -24.51 2.11 15.04
C GLY A 490 -25.67 1.41 14.32
N ASP A 491 -26.80 2.09 14.12
CA ASP A 491 -27.99 1.53 13.45
C ASP A 491 -28.08 1.92 11.97
N TYR A 492 -27.28 2.88 11.51
CA TYR A 492 -27.24 3.31 10.12
C TYR A 492 -26.16 2.57 9.32
N SER A 493 -26.55 2.16 8.10
CA SER A 493 -25.73 1.38 7.17
C SER A 493 -26.06 1.79 5.73
N PHE A 494 -25.42 1.17 4.74
CA PHE A 494 -25.79 1.36 3.33
C PHE A 494 -27.28 1.03 3.06
N GLU A 495 -27.81 0.03 3.76
CA GLU A 495 -29.21 -0.41 3.63
C GLU A 495 -30.18 0.43 4.49
N ASN A 496 -29.64 1.19 5.44
CA ASN A 496 -30.40 2.08 6.33
C ASN A 496 -29.65 3.41 6.50
N PRO A 497 -29.65 4.28 5.47
CA PRO A 497 -28.86 5.50 5.48
C PRO A 497 -29.39 6.52 6.50
N LEU A 498 -28.52 7.45 6.86
CA LEU A 498 -28.84 8.66 7.61
C LEU A 498 -29.98 9.41 6.91
N GLN A 499 -30.91 9.89 7.73
CA GLN A 499 -32.08 10.67 7.38
C GLN A 499 -31.98 12.08 7.97
N GLU A 500 -31.20 12.25 9.03
CA GLU A 500 -31.03 13.51 9.73
C GLU A 500 -29.67 13.52 10.45
N VAL A 501 -29.03 14.69 10.45
CA VAL A 501 -27.80 14.98 11.21
C VAL A 501 -27.97 16.35 11.86
N GLY A 502 -28.11 16.39 13.18
CA GLY A 502 -28.29 17.63 13.93
C GLY A 502 -26.98 18.31 14.34
N LEU A 503 -25.85 17.59 14.34
CA LEU A 503 -24.54 18.14 14.71
C LEU A 503 -23.42 17.66 13.79
N VAL A 504 -22.54 18.58 13.42
CA VAL A 504 -21.38 18.36 12.57
C VAL A 504 -20.14 18.89 13.29
N GLN A 505 -19.08 18.08 13.37
CA GLN A 505 -17.84 18.40 14.05
C GLN A 505 -16.66 18.25 13.10
N SER A 506 -15.74 19.23 13.11
CA SER A 506 -14.45 19.13 12.43
C SER A 506 -13.32 19.11 13.45
N LEU A 507 -12.36 18.21 13.26
CA LEU A 507 -11.22 18.00 14.12
C LEU A 507 -9.94 18.49 13.44
N TYR A 508 -9.19 19.34 14.13
CA TYR A 508 -7.90 19.87 13.68
C TYR A 508 -6.82 19.32 14.61
N ALA A 509 -5.95 18.45 14.10
CA ALA A 509 -4.89 17.85 14.90
C ALA A 509 -3.73 18.85 15.03
N SER A 510 -3.38 19.24 16.27
CA SER A 510 -2.29 20.20 16.56
C SER A 510 -1.18 19.57 17.39
N LEU A 511 0.05 20.04 17.18
CA LEU A 511 1.22 19.67 17.96
C LEU A 511 1.16 20.27 19.36
N ARG A 512 1.75 19.56 20.30
CA ARG A 512 2.09 20.13 21.62
C ARG A 512 3.31 21.05 21.50
N PRO A 513 3.51 22.00 22.44
CA PRO A 513 4.60 22.98 22.37
C PRO A 513 5.99 22.41 22.05
N PRO A 514 6.45 21.27 22.62
CA PRO A 514 7.74 20.69 22.24
C PRO A 514 7.83 20.28 20.76
N GLY A 515 6.75 19.73 20.19
CA GLY A 515 6.71 19.35 18.79
C GLY A 515 6.69 20.56 17.85
N ILE A 516 6.12 21.68 18.28
CA ILE A 516 6.16 22.94 17.53
C ILE A 516 7.61 23.43 17.42
N VAL A 517 8.37 23.39 18.51
CA VAL A 517 9.80 23.77 18.51
C VAL A 517 10.60 22.94 17.51
N GLU A 518 10.40 21.63 17.51
CA GLU A 518 11.08 20.72 16.57
C GLU A 518 10.68 21.01 15.12
N ARG A 519 9.39 21.27 14.88
CA ARG A 519 8.87 21.55 13.55
C ARG A 519 9.43 22.85 12.97
N VAL A 520 9.37 23.95 13.70
CA VAL A 520 9.83 25.24 13.16
C VAL A 520 11.35 25.34 12.99
N ARG A 521 12.11 24.46 13.65
CA ARG A 521 13.56 24.30 13.44
C ARG A 521 13.92 23.59 12.13
N ASN A 522 12.94 23.01 11.43
CA ASN A 522 13.19 22.35 10.16
C ASN A 522 13.63 23.36 9.08
N CYS A 523 14.68 23.01 8.32
CA CYS A 523 15.21 23.83 7.24
C CYS A 523 14.22 24.01 6.07
N ASN A 524 13.27 23.09 5.90
CA ASN A 524 12.27 23.11 4.85
C ASN A 524 11.08 24.04 5.16
N ARG A 525 11.06 24.68 6.34
CA ARG A 525 10.00 25.62 6.70
C ARG A 525 9.90 26.77 5.69
N PRO A 526 8.69 27.10 5.18
CA PRO A 526 8.47 28.30 4.40
C PRO A 526 8.88 29.56 5.17
N GLY A 527 9.87 30.29 4.67
CA GLY A 527 10.47 31.44 5.37
C GLY A 527 11.71 31.11 6.21
N GLY A 528 12.19 29.86 6.17
CA GLY A 528 13.41 29.40 6.81
C GLY A 528 13.20 28.87 8.23
N ALA A 529 14.20 28.12 8.71
CA ALA A 529 14.24 27.58 10.07
C ALA A 529 14.27 28.71 11.10
N VAL A 530 13.51 28.52 12.17
CA VAL A 530 13.40 29.46 13.29
C VAL A 530 13.71 28.71 14.57
N ASP A 531 14.53 29.31 15.42
CA ASP A 531 14.82 28.76 16.74
C ASP A 531 13.98 29.48 17.80
N ILE A 532 13.14 28.72 18.49
CA ILE A 532 12.24 29.21 19.54
C ILE A 532 12.33 28.32 20.78
N THR A 533 11.97 28.87 21.94
CA THR A 533 11.87 28.10 23.17
C THR A 533 10.51 27.41 23.30
N VAL A 534 10.37 26.49 24.27
CA VAL A 534 9.08 25.86 24.59
C VAL A 534 8.08 26.91 25.11
N GLU A 535 8.53 27.90 25.88
CA GLU A 535 7.70 29.00 26.36
C GLU A 535 7.20 29.86 25.19
N ASP A 536 8.06 30.17 24.21
CA ASP A 536 7.63 30.86 22.98
C ASP A 536 6.58 30.03 22.22
N ALA A 537 6.76 28.71 22.13
CA ALA A 537 5.80 27.82 21.48
C ALA A 537 4.46 27.74 22.22
N GLU A 538 4.46 27.82 23.55
CA GLU A 538 3.23 27.91 24.36
C GLU A 538 2.47 29.21 24.07
N ASP A 539 3.17 30.35 24.03
CA ASP A 539 2.58 31.65 23.73
C ASP A 539 2.04 31.71 22.29
N ILE A 540 2.80 31.18 21.31
CA ILE A 540 2.38 31.10 19.91
C ILE A 540 1.11 30.24 19.78
N LEU A 541 1.11 29.05 20.39
CA LEU A 541 -0.04 28.14 20.32
C LEU A 541 -1.27 28.76 20.99
N LYS A 542 -1.09 29.44 22.13
CA LYS A 542 -2.17 30.17 22.79
C LYS A 542 -2.77 31.22 21.86
N LEU A 543 -1.96 32.13 21.32
CA LEU A 543 -2.40 33.17 20.38
C LEU A 543 -3.08 32.56 19.14
N TYR A 544 -2.59 31.42 18.66
CA TYR A 544 -3.19 30.70 17.55
C TYR A 544 -4.60 30.21 17.87
N LYS A 545 -4.81 29.59 19.04
CA LYS A 545 -6.14 29.17 19.48
C LYS A 545 -7.11 30.34 19.61
N GLU A 546 -6.65 31.49 20.14
CA GLU A 546 -7.51 32.67 20.28
C GLU A 546 -7.96 33.21 18.92
N GLU A 547 -7.03 33.31 17.97
CA GLU A 547 -7.34 33.81 16.64
C GLU A 547 -8.17 32.82 15.84
N MET A 548 -7.91 31.51 16.00
CA MET A 548 -8.70 30.46 15.36
C MET A 548 -10.16 30.48 15.84
N GLU A 549 -10.39 30.61 17.14
CA GLU A 549 -11.74 30.80 17.71
C GLU A 549 -12.42 32.06 17.15
N ASN A 550 -11.71 33.20 17.15
CA ASN A 550 -12.24 34.47 16.64
C ASN A 550 -12.61 34.40 15.16
N ILE A 551 -11.85 33.68 14.34
CA ILE A 551 -12.14 33.48 12.92
C ILE A 551 -13.27 32.49 12.73
N TRP A 552 -13.26 31.38 13.49
CA TRP A 552 -14.26 30.32 13.40
C TRP A 552 -15.66 30.80 13.77
N SER A 553 -15.78 31.63 14.82
CA SER A 553 -17.06 32.17 15.27
C SER A 553 -17.54 33.39 14.45
N ARG A 554 -16.70 33.96 13.58
CA ARG A 554 -17.04 35.19 12.84
C ARG A 554 -18.14 34.91 11.80
N GLY A 555 -19.24 35.66 11.88
CA GLY A 555 -20.35 35.56 10.94
C GLY A 555 -21.41 34.54 11.34
N TRP A 556 -21.19 33.78 12.43
CA TRP A 556 -22.17 32.89 13.06
C TRP A 556 -22.87 33.56 14.26
N ASP A 557 -22.48 34.79 14.57
CA ASP A 557 -23.01 35.66 15.60
C ASP A 557 -24.26 36.46 15.15
N ASP A 558 -24.71 36.28 13.91
CA ASP A 558 -25.95 36.85 13.39
C ASP A 558 -27.07 35.80 13.40
N ASP A 559 -28.04 35.99 14.29
CA ASP A 559 -29.24 35.14 14.43
C ASP A 559 -30.07 35.03 13.14
N ASN A 560 -29.81 35.88 12.13
CA ASN A 560 -30.49 35.87 10.83
C ASN A 560 -29.66 35.21 9.71
N ALA A 561 -28.43 34.75 9.98
CA ALA A 561 -27.48 34.32 8.95
C ALA A 561 -27.63 32.88 8.45
N GLY A 562 -28.55 32.06 9.01
CA GLY A 562 -28.85 30.74 8.44
C GLY A 562 -29.51 29.75 9.39
N GLU A 563 -29.54 28.48 8.96
CA GLU A 563 -30.13 27.33 9.68
C GLU A 563 -29.25 26.80 10.83
N VAL A 564 -28.00 27.26 10.92
CA VAL A 564 -27.05 26.84 11.97
C VAL A 564 -27.32 27.61 13.25
N GLN A 565 -27.77 26.90 14.29
CA GLN A 565 -28.19 27.50 15.56
C GLN A 565 -27.02 27.79 16.52
N PHE A 566 -25.91 27.08 16.38
CA PHE A 566 -24.77 27.21 17.27
C PHE A 566 -23.46 26.75 16.61
N VAL A 567 -22.40 27.54 16.78
CA VAL A 567 -21.04 27.18 16.39
C VAL A 567 -20.13 27.36 17.60
N GLY A 568 -19.35 26.33 17.89
CA GLY A 568 -18.35 26.35 18.96
C GLY A 568 -16.99 25.88 18.46
N PHE A 569 -15.93 26.48 19.00
CA PHE A 569 -14.57 25.97 18.91
C PHE A 569 -14.15 25.58 20.33
N PHE A 570 -13.60 24.37 20.50
CA PHE A 570 -13.22 23.86 21.81
C PHE A 570 -11.86 23.18 21.73
N ASP A 571 -10.87 23.75 22.40
CA ASP A 571 -9.56 23.14 22.54
C ASP A 571 -8.85 23.65 23.81
N ASP A 572 -8.38 22.73 24.64
CA ASP A 572 -7.54 22.99 25.83
C ASP A 572 -6.32 22.05 25.91
N ASN A 573 -5.98 21.38 24.80
CA ASN A 573 -4.85 20.46 24.76
C ASN A 573 -3.52 21.21 24.69
N GLY A 574 -2.53 20.81 25.50
CA GLY A 574 -1.21 21.44 25.54
C GLY A 574 -1.16 22.76 26.32
N VAL A 575 -1.88 23.78 25.85
CA VAL A 575 -2.00 25.10 26.50
C VAL A 575 -3.46 25.49 26.70
N ILE A 576 -3.69 26.39 27.66
CA ILE A 576 -5.00 26.95 27.98
C ILE A 576 -5.67 27.50 26.71
N GLY A 577 -6.86 27.03 26.39
CA GLY A 577 -7.63 27.52 25.25
C GLY A 577 -9.04 27.90 25.68
N THR A 578 -10.07 27.48 24.97
CA THR A 578 -11.42 28.06 25.13
C THR A 578 -12.01 27.82 26.53
N THR A 579 -12.03 26.58 27.02
CA THR A 579 -12.64 26.27 28.34
C THR A 579 -11.81 26.85 29.47
N GLY A 580 -10.49 26.74 29.37
CA GLY A 580 -9.58 27.30 30.37
C GLY A 580 -9.68 28.82 30.46
N ARG A 581 -9.80 29.52 29.32
CA ARG A 581 -10.03 30.98 29.29
C ARG A 581 -11.39 31.34 29.86
N MET A 582 -12.45 30.60 29.54
CA MET A 582 -13.77 30.77 30.17
C MET A 582 -13.68 30.63 31.69
N LEU A 583 -13.02 29.59 32.19
CA LEU A 583 -12.83 29.38 33.63
C LEU A 583 -12.00 30.50 34.26
N GLN A 584 -10.98 31.00 33.58
CA GLN A 584 -10.17 32.12 34.03
C GLN A 584 -10.97 33.42 34.10
N GLN A 585 -11.74 33.73 33.06
CA GLN A 585 -12.64 34.90 33.02
C GLN A 585 -13.67 34.83 34.14
N ILE A 586 -14.39 33.70 34.25
CA ILE A 586 -15.34 33.48 35.35
C ILE A 586 -14.63 33.70 36.70
N THR A 587 -13.44 33.12 36.91
CA THR A 587 -12.73 33.27 38.18
C THR A 587 -12.33 34.71 38.49
N LEU A 588 -11.92 35.51 37.49
CA LEU A 588 -11.44 36.89 37.68
C LEU A 588 -12.56 37.94 37.72
N ASP A 589 -13.66 37.71 37.00
CA ASP A 589 -14.77 38.66 36.85
C ASP A 589 -15.53 38.92 38.16
N ASN A 590 -15.39 38.04 39.16
CA ASN A 590 -16.02 38.23 40.47
C ASN A 590 -15.48 39.45 41.25
N THR A 591 -14.32 40.01 40.88
CA THR A 591 -13.72 41.14 41.59
C THR A 591 -14.66 42.36 41.62
N THR A 592 -15.33 42.64 40.51
CA THR A 592 -16.28 43.75 40.38
C THR A 592 -17.52 43.52 41.24
N LEU A 593 -18.08 42.31 41.18
CA LEU A 593 -19.29 41.96 41.94
C LEU A 593 -19.04 41.97 43.46
N THR A 594 -17.89 41.44 43.88
CA THR A 594 -17.44 41.46 45.28
C THR A 594 -17.28 42.89 45.79
N THR A 595 -16.69 43.78 44.99
CA THR A 595 -16.53 45.20 45.34
C THR A 595 -17.88 45.89 45.50
N ILE A 596 -18.82 45.66 44.57
CA ILE A 596 -20.18 46.21 44.65
C ILE A 596 -20.89 45.70 45.91
N SER A 597 -20.77 44.42 46.25
CA SER A 597 -21.38 43.87 47.45
C SER A 597 -20.81 44.46 48.74
N ILE A 598 -19.49 44.64 48.84
CA ILE A 598 -18.86 45.30 49.99
C ILE A 598 -19.42 46.72 50.17
N LEU A 599 -19.57 47.48 49.08
CA LEU A 599 -20.14 48.83 49.12
C LEU A 599 -21.62 48.83 49.55
N LEU A 600 -22.42 47.88 49.06
CA LEU A 600 -23.81 47.74 49.45
C LEU A 600 -23.96 47.37 50.92
N ILE A 601 -23.14 46.45 51.44
CA ILE A 601 -23.12 46.08 52.85
C ILE A 601 -22.75 47.30 53.70
N ALA A 602 -21.69 48.02 53.35
CA ALA A 602 -21.29 49.23 54.07
C ALA A 602 -22.41 50.29 54.08
N LEU A 603 -23.03 50.56 52.93
CA LEU A 603 -24.13 51.53 52.82
C LEU A 603 -25.35 51.10 53.66
N PHE A 604 -25.72 49.83 53.58
CA PHE A 604 -26.82 49.26 54.34
C PHE A 604 -26.58 49.36 55.85
N SER A 605 -25.41 48.93 56.33
CA SER A 605 -25.06 49.01 57.75
C SER A 605 -25.04 50.46 58.25
N VAL A 606 -24.56 51.41 57.43
CA VAL A 606 -24.59 52.84 57.76
C VAL A 606 -26.03 53.35 57.88
N LEU A 607 -26.94 52.97 56.99
CA LEU A 607 -28.35 53.40 57.05
C LEU A 607 -29.04 52.96 58.35
N PHE A 608 -28.76 51.75 58.86
CA PHE A 608 -29.36 51.24 60.10
C PHE A 608 -28.78 51.87 61.37
N LEU A 609 -27.50 52.25 61.35
CA LEU A 609 -26.78 52.77 62.51
C LEU A 609 -26.60 54.29 62.47
N PHE A 610 -27.22 54.95 61.50
CA PHE A 610 -27.30 56.39 61.38
C PHE A 610 -28.34 56.96 62.35
N SER A 611 -27.90 57.85 63.25
CA SER A 611 -28.75 58.68 64.08
C SER A 611 -28.44 60.16 63.84
N LEU A 612 -29.44 61.02 63.97
CA LEU A 612 -29.29 62.49 63.88
C LEU A 612 -28.60 63.08 65.12
N ASP A 613 -28.53 62.33 66.22
CA ASP A 613 -27.76 62.70 67.39
C ASP A 613 -26.28 62.30 67.18
N TRP A 614 -25.40 63.30 67.28
CA TRP A 614 -23.95 63.14 67.08
C TRP A 614 -23.31 62.24 68.15
N VAL A 615 -23.94 62.10 69.32
CA VAL A 615 -23.46 61.23 70.40
C VAL A 615 -23.90 59.78 70.20
N GLU A 616 -25.07 59.56 69.59
CA GLU A 616 -25.61 58.21 69.34
C GLU A 616 -25.23 57.64 67.97
N SER A 617 -24.79 58.47 67.02
CA SER A 617 -24.41 58.06 65.67
C SER A 617 -23.21 57.11 65.71
N ARG A 618 -23.40 55.88 65.20
CA ARG A 618 -22.35 54.83 65.20
C ARG A 618 -21.69 54.64 63.84
N VAL A 619 -21.94 55.52 62.88
CA VAL A 619 -21.51 55.41 61.48
C VAL A 619 -20.01 55.13 61.33
N LEU A 620 -19.14 55.82 62.07
CA LEU A 620 -17.69 55.60 61.98
C LEU A 620 -17.29 54.22 62.50
N ILE A 621 -17.92 53.76 63.60
CA ILE A 621 -17.70 52.42 64.16
C ILE A 621 -18.14 51.38 63.14
N THR A 622 -19.29 51.60 62.48
CA THR A 622 -19.82 50.75 61.41
C THR A 622 -18.83 50.61 60.25
N LEU A 623 -18.31 51.72 59.72
CA LEU A 623 -17.37 51.68 58.59
C LEU A 623 -16.04 51.01 58.96
N VAL A 624 -15.52 51.26 60.17
CA VAL A 624 -14.29 50.62 60.64
C VAL A 624 -14.49 49.12 60.82
N GLY A 625 -15.62 48.68 61.39
CA GLY A 625 -15.86 47.26 61.57
C GLY A 625 -16.08 46.51 60.25
N VAL A 626 -16.82 47.09 59.28
CA VAL A 626 -16.91 46.51 57.92
C VAL A 626 -15.52 46.40 57.28
N ALA A 627 -14.67 47.43 57.42
CA ALA A 627 -13.30 47.36 56.91
C ALA A 627 -12.45 46.26 57.58
N LEU A 628 -12.63 46.04 58.88
CA LEU A 628 -11.94 44.96 59.61
C LEU A 628 -12.42 43.57 59.17
N VAL A 629 -13.73 43.40 58.89
CA VAL A 629 -14.29 42.14 58.36
C VAL A 629 -13.73 41.85 56.96
N VAL A 630 -13.64 42.86 56.10
CA VAL A 630 -13.00 42.70 54.77
C VAL A 630 -11.52 42.31 54.91
N LEU A 631 -10.79 42.96 55.83
CA LEU A 631 -9.37 42.67 56.05
C LEU A 631 -9.17 41.26 56.62
N SER A 632 -10.02 40.80 57.53
CA SER A 632 -9.95 39.44 58.10
C SER A 632 -10.20 38.36 57.04
N PHE A 633 -11.14 38.61 56.12
CA PHE A 633 -11.39 37.75 54.97
C PHE A 633 -10.15 37.60 54.08
N PHE A 634 -9.53 38.71 53.66
CA PHE A 634 -8.32 38.65 52.83
C PHE A 634 -7.14 38.02 53.56
N ALA A 635 -7.00 38.27 54.87
CA ALA A 635 -5.96 37.62 55.69
C ALA A 635 -6.15 36.10 55.76
N ALA A 636 -7.39 35.63 55.93
CA ALA A 636 -7.72 34.21 55.95
C ALA A 636 -7.45 33.53 54.59
N LEU A 637 -7.81 34.20 53.49
CA LEU A 637 -7.50 33.73 52.13
C LEU A 637 -6.00 33.66 51.87
N GLY A 638 -5.25 34.70 52.23
CA GLY A 638 -3.79 34.72 52.12
C GLY A 638 -3.13 33.60 52.92
N PHE A 639 -3.63 33.33 54.13
CA PHE A 639 -3.15 32.23 54.96
C PHE A 639 -3.47 30.86 54.34
N ALA A 640 -4.66 30.68 53.75
CA ALA A 640 -5.02 29.46 53.05
C ALA A 640 -4.12 29.20 51.83
N ILE A 641 -3.81 30.23 51.05
CA ILE A 641 -2.88 30.16 49.92
C ILE A 641 -1.47 29.76 50.40
N LEU A 642 -1.00 30.34 51.50
CA LEU A 642 0.31 30.01 52.09
C LEU A 642 0.43 28.54 52.53
N ILE A 643 -0.68 27.93 52.98
CA ILE A 643 -0.74 26.50 53.34
C ILE A 643 -0.83 25.60 52.09
N GLY A 644 -0.98 26.18 50.90
CA GLY A 644 -1.10 25.45 49.64
C GLY A 644 -2.53 25.01 49.31
N VAL A 645 -3.54 25.62 49.93
CA VAL A 645 -4.94 25.37 49.57
C VAL A 645 -5.23 26.00 48.21
N LYS A 646 -5.60 25.17 47.23
CA LYS A 646 -5.99 25.64 45.89
C LYS A 646 -7.37 26.28 45.96
N ILE A 647 -7.48 27.53 45.50
CA ILE A 647 -8.75 28.25 45.43
C ILE A 647 -9.56 27.67 44.26
N SER A 648 -10.74 27.15 44.55
CA SER A 648 -11.69 26.71 43.52
C SER A 648 -12.55 27.88 43.04
N VAL A 649 -13.18 27.73 41.87
CA VAL A 649 -14.16 28.70 41.35
C VAL A 649 -15.27 28.97 42.36
N THR A 650 -15.73 27.93 43.06
CA THR A 650 -16.74 28.07 44.13
C THR A 650 -16.23 28.93 45.28
N ILE A 651 -15.00 28.71 45.74
CA ILE A 651 -14.40 29.53 46.82
C ILE A 651 -14.25 30.97 46.34
N ALA A 652 -13.84 31.19 45.09
CA ALA A 652 -13.70 32.54 44.54
C ALA A 652 -15.06 33.26 44.43
N TRP A 653 -16.15 32.56 44.06
CA TRP A 653 -17.47 33.15 43.78
C TRP A 653 -18.43 33.24 44.95
N THR A 654 -18.42 32.30 45.90
CA THR A 654 -19.44 32.26 46.96
C THR A 654 -18.91 32.69 48.32
N LEU A 655 -17.66 32.33 48.61
CA LEU A 655 -17.03 32.58 49.91
C LEU A 655 -16.98 34.06 50.32
N PRO A 656 -16.65 35.03 49.42
CA PRO A 656 -16.64 36.44 49.79
C PRO A 656 -17.99 36.91 50.31
N PHE A 657 -19.09 36.58 49.61
CA PHE A 657 -20.42 37.04 49.98
C PHE A 657 -20.92 36.42 51.28
N VAL A 658 -20.66 35.12 51.48
CA VAL A 658 -21.09 34.40 52.69
C VAL A 658 -20.30 34.86 53.91
N ILE A 659 -18.97 34.93 53.82
CA ILE A 659 -18.13 35.29 54.97
C ILE A 659 -18.27 36.77 55.33
N LEU A 660 -18.38 37.67 54.35
CA LEU A 660 -18.62 39.09 54.64
C LEU A 660 -19.98 39.29 55.32
N GLY A 661 -21.04 38.60 54.86
CA GLY A 661 -22.35 38.69 55.48
C GLY A 661 -22.35 38.19 56.93
N LEU A 662 -21.76 37.01 57.17
CA LEU A 662 -21.61 36.45 58.52
C LEU A 662 -20.75 37.32 59.43
N GLY A 663 -19.63 37.82 58.92
CA GLY A 663 -18.71 38.64 59.70
C GLY A 663 -19.27 40.01 60.07
N VAL A 664 -20.17 40.58 59.24
CA VAL A 664 -20.87 41.84 59.55
C VAL A 664 -22.06 41.62 60.48
N ASP A 665 -22.67 40.43 60.53
CA ASP A 665 -23.74 40.10 61.50
C ASP A 665 -23.21 40.05 62.95
N ASP A 666 -21.99 39.54 63.13
CA ASP A 666 -21.31 39.50 64.44
C ASP A 666 -20.80 40.87 64.92
N MET A 667 -20.69 41.85 64.02
CA MET A 667 -20.12 43.19 64.24
C MET A 667 -21.18 44.20 64.67
#